data_AF-A0A9W4NDJ2-F1
#
_entry.id   AF-A0A9W4NDJ2-F1
#
_cell.length_a   1.000
_cell.length_b   1.000
_cell.length_c   1.000
_cell.angle_alpha   90.00
_cell.angle_beta   90.00
_cell.angle_gamma   90.00
#
_symmetry.space_group_name_H-M   'P 1'
#
loop_
_entity.id
_entity.type
_entity.pdbx_description
1 polymer ?
#
loop_
_entity_poly.entity_id
_entity_poly.type
_entity_poly.pdbx_seq_one_letter_code
_entity_poly.pdbx_strand_id
1 'polypeptide(L)'
;MRSSIVALSALATAVLGANSTYSYTFPAGWDIAQVEKGELSSWCSAQRNTCPDLCKGTKLNSCDPATLKFSCVCSDDSTPDVSEYIQTVPFYVCQDAYGQCIRSHPDDAEGQRACKKAMNCGSKNASASSTTSSSASSSASTTLSVSTTTDSSASATSSVAAASATTSNAAAALGDMTQYSTGLMAGLMFVAARMTPPRTSRVSPPLLYTTTTAIMPAPSNTLLIEGSFSELADEFAQYIDALRKEGSLQSEIAPLLEPLRQQEQSEGEADLKQRDEVLKKLVSSATALNSAPEKEITSAYNLLVHLVHQSSDADVFLPRICTYLAKPITTSPQFGPTLAISILTTIFNTLSSNDSSRYHVLLAVVAVIRQSGSGIAFEALKSQLASQLPTWLASWDLESDDARKLHVAIAEAATAAGDEDLAQSHIIQALATIDAADVSKPESRDLAVRALATALRRPSVFDFTPLTASDAVQALRTSDSTLFELLEIFTSDSLEAYETFIAATPLSSISGGVLAESADALQSKIRLLTLTSLASATPTRSLPYATIASALRVPASDVEMWVIDTIRAGLVEGKLSQLKSEFLVHRATYRVFGEKQWSEVQGRLMVWRRSLESVLSVIRSERERFAREGAQAAIEQEANKSRNANGDRRRTQAREVEAAE
;
A
#
# COMPACT_ATOMS: atom_id res chain seq x y z
N MET A 1 -10.22 -7.23 -65.97
CA MET A 1 -11.52 -6.63 -66.33
C MET A 1 -12.29 -6.38 -65.04
N ARG A 2 -12.84 -5.17 -64.91
CA ARG A 2 -13.73 -4.75 -63.82
C ARG A 2 -15.02 -5.56 -63.87
N SER A 3 -15.65 -5.81 -62.72
CA SER A 3 -17.05 -5.39 -62.48
C SER A 3 -17.57 -5.84 -61.12
N SER A 4 -18.13 -4.86 -60.42
CA SER A 4 -18.90 -4.97 -59.18
C SER A 4 -20.23 -5.69 -59.37
N ILE A 5 -20.72 -6.40 -58.34
CA ILE A 5 -22.15 -6.67 -58.13
C ILE A 5 -22.49 -6.50 -56.65
N VAL A 6 -23.54 -5.71 -56.44
CA VAL A 6 -24.25 -5.39 -55.20
C VAL A 6 -25.17 -6.56 -54.81
N ALA A 7 -25.31 -6.87 -53.53
CA ALA A 7 -26.47 -7.60 -53.02
C ALA A 7 -26.86 -7.11 -51.61
N LEU A 8 -28.08 -6.56 -51.54
CA LEU A 8 -28.78 -6.11 -50.34
C LEU A 8 -29.50 -7.29 -49.64
N SER A 9 -29.52 -7.23 -48.31
CA SER A 9 -30.58 -7.60 -47.35
C SER A 9 -31.24 -8.99 -47.38
N ALA A 10 -31.14 -9.70 -46.25
CA ALA A 10 -32.20 -10.56 -45.73
C ALA A 10 -32.40 -10.29 -44.23
N LEU A 11 -33.61 -9.84 -43.87
CA LEU A 11 -34.13 -9.71 -42.50
C LEU A 11 -34.39 -11.11 -41.91
N ALA A 12 -34.01 -11.32 -40.66
CA ALA A 12 -34.68 -12.26 -39.77
C ALA A 12 -34.93 -11.56 -38.43
N THR A 13 -36.21 -11.34 -38.14
CA THR A 13 -36.74 -10.76 -36.91
C THR A 13 -36.64 -11.75 -35.75
N ALA A 14 -36.07 -11.31 -34.63
CA ALA A 14 -36.40 -11.83 -33.30
C ALA A 14 -36.85 -10.65 -32.43
N VAL A 15 -38.15 -10.66 -32.10
CA VAL A 15 -38.76 -9.82 -31.07
C VAL A 15 -38.31 -10.39 -29.72
N LEU A 16 -37.83 -9.54 -28.80
CA LEU A 16 -37.99 -9.63 -27.33
C LEU A 16 -37.21 -8.49 -26.64
N GLY A 17 -37.91 -7.68 -25.84
CA GLY A 17 -37.35 -6.85 -24.77
C GLY A 17 -36.73 -5.51 -25.19
N ALA A 18 -37.51 -4.42 -25.10
CA ALA A 18 -36.97 -3.07 -25.08
C ALA A 18 -36.15 -2.88 -23.78
N ASN A 19 -34.85 -3.18 -23.84
CA ASN A 19 -33.88 -2.78 -22.83
C ASN A 19 -33.31 -1.44 -23.27
N SER A 20 -33.53 -0.39 -22.49
CA SER A 20 -32.94 0.93 -22.66
C SER A 20 -31.42 0.88 -22.45
N THR A 21 -30.69 0.39 -23.46
CA THR A 21 -29.23 0.51 -23.51
C THR A 21 -28.84 1.94 -23.86
N TYR A 22 -28.12 2.60 -22.96
CA TYR A 22 -27.38 3.82 -23.26
C TYR A 22 -26.38 3.50 -24.38
N SER A 23 -26.56 4.09 -25.57
CA SER A 23 -25.69 3.85 -26.72
C SER A 23 -24.46 4.77 -26.65
N TYR A 24 -23.54 4.44 -25.74
CA TYR A 24 -22.22 5.04 -25.77
C TYR A 24 -21.51 4.61 -27.05
N THR A 25 -21.15 5.57 -27.89
CA THR A 25 -20.35 5.34 -29.09
C THR A 25 -18.89 5.65 -28.78
N PHE A 26 -18.01 4.67 -29.04
CA PHE A 26 -16.59 4.82 -28.79
C PHE A 26 -15.98 5.90 -29.70
N PRO A 27 -14.96 6.65 -29.23
CA PRO A 27 -14.24 7.62 -30.06
C PRO A 27 -13.67 6.98 -31.34
N ALA A 28 -13.72 7.72 -32.45
CA ALA A 28 -13.14 7.25 -33.71
C ALA A 28 -11.61 7.06 -33.57
N GLY A 29 -11.11 5.88 -33.95
CA GLY A 29 -9.68 5.53 -33.87
C GLY A 29 -9.22 4.92 -32.55
N TRP A 30 -10.12 4.71 -31.58
CA TRP A 30 -9.83 3.93 -30.37
C TRP A 30 -10.03 2.43 -30.62
N ASP A 31 -9.07 1.61 -30.18
CA ASP A 31 -9.10 0.15 -30.31
C ASP A 31 -9.11 -0.53 -28.94
N ILE A 32 -10.19 -1.28 -28.65
CA ILE A 32 -10.35 -2.06 -27.43
C ILE A 32 -9.30 -3.18 -27.29
N ALA A 33 -8.78 -3.69 -28.40
CA ALA A 33 -7.81 -4.79 -28.39
C ALA A 33 -6.43 -4.36 -27.85
N GLN A 34 -6.16 -3.06 -27.75
CA GLN A 34 -4.92 -2.52 -27.18
C GLN A 34 -4.98 -2.29 -25.66
N VAL A 35 -6.13 -2.56 -25.03
CA VAL A 35 -6.33 -2.43 -23.58
C VAL A 35 -6.17 -3.79 -22.92
N GLU A 36 -5.50 -3.83 -21.76
CA GLU A 36 -5.33 -5.09 -21.02
C GLU A 36 -6.66 -5.59 -20.46
N LYS A 37 -6.90 -6.90 -20.50
CA LYS A 37 -8.14 -7.51 -19.98
C LYS A 37 -8.42 -7.20 -18.50
N GLY A 38 -7.35 -7.05 -17.71
CA GLY A 38 -7.45 -6.63 -16.30
C GLY A 38 -7.99 -5.21 -16.14
N GLU A 39 -7.56 -4.29 -17.01
CA GLU A 39 -8.03 -2.90 -17.02
C GLU A 39 -9.50 -2.80 -17.45
N LEU A 40 -9.92 -3.54 -18.47
CA LEU A 40 -11.33 -3.60 -18.90
C LEU A 40 -12.26 -4.08 -17.77
N SER A 41 -11.80 -5.05 -16.98
CA SER A 41 -12.52 -5.56 -15.81
C SER A 41 -12.62 -4.53 -14.67
N SER A 42 -11.54 -3.75 -14.48
CA SER A 42 -11.51 -2.62 -13.54
C SER A 42 -12.48 -1.52 -13.94
N TRP A 43 -12.50 -1.12 -15.22
CA TRP A 43 -13.40 -0.08 -15.74
C TRP A 43 -14.87 -0.45 -15.58
N CYS A 44 -15.23 -1.71 -15.87
CA CYS A 44 -16.59 -2.20 -15.65
C CYS A 44 -16.99 -2.27 -14.17
N SER A 45 -16.03 -2.51 -13.27
CA SER A 45 -16.29 -2.51 -11.83
C SER A 45 -16.51 -1.08 -11.32
N ALA A 46 -15.71 -0.12 -11.78
CA ALA A 46 -15.89 1.28 -11.48
C ALA A 46 -17.26 1.80 -11.99
N GLN A 47 -17.64 1.50 -13.22
CA GLN A 47 -18.97 1.85 -13.77
C GLN A 47 -20.14 1.31 -12.93
N ARG A 48 -20.03 0.07 -12.44
CA ARG A 48 -21.05 -0.54 -11.58
C ARG A 48 -21.09 0.08 -10.19
N ASN A 49 -20.00 0.64 -9.71
CA ASN A 49 -19.95 1.35 -8.42
C ASN A 49 -20.44 2.80 -8.53
N THR A 50 -20.24 3.46 -9.67
CA THR A 50 -20.71 4.84 -9.91
C THR A 50 -22.21 4.91 -10.17
N CYS A 51 -22.81 3.88 -10.79
CA CYS A 51 -24.26 3.89 -11.10
C CYS A 51 -25.17 4.04 -9.86
N PRO A 52 -24.94 3.34 -8.73
CA PRO A 52 -25.66 3.56 -7.47
C PRO A 52 -25.41 4.90 -6.79
N ASP A 53 -24.34 5.63 -7.12
CA ASP A 53 -24.12 6.99 -6.62
C ASP A 53 -24.93 8.02 -7.41
N LEU A 54 -25.11 7.77 -8.71
CA LEU A 54 -25.94 8.59 -9.60
C LEU A 54 -27.44 8.33 -9.40
N CYS A 55 -27.80 7.10 -9.08
CA CYS A 55 -29.16 6.66 -8.87
C CYS A 55 -29.41 6.43 -7.36
N LYS A 56 -30.48 6.98 -6.78
CA LYS A 56 -30.92 6.63 -5.41
C LYS A 56 -31.58 5.24 -5.34
N GLY A 57 -30.90 4.22 -5.87
CA GLY A 57 -31.39 2.86 -6.14
C GLY A 57 -31.28 2.50 -7.62
N THR A 58 -30.79 1.31 -7.94
CA THR A 58 -30.58 0.84 -9.32
C THR A 58 -31.48 -0.35 -9.65
N LYS A 59 -32.14 -0.32 -10.81
CA LYS A 59 -32.98 -1.40 -11.35
C LYS A 59 -32.19 -2.32 -12.26
N LEU A 60 -31.27 -1.77 -13.05
CA LEU A 60 -30.37 -2.52 -13.91
C LEU A 60 -28.99 -1.87 -13.90
N ASN A 61 -27.99 -2.64 -13.46
CA ASN A 61 -26.60 -2.18 -13.36
C ASN A 61 -25.68 -3.29 -13.86
N SER A 62 -25.28 -3.21 -15.13
CA SER A 62 -24.48 -4.26 -15.81
C SER A 62 -23.38 -3.62 -16.63
N CYS A 63 -22.24 -4.30 -16.74
CA CYS A 63 -21.14 -3.94 -17.62
C CYS A 63 -20.39 -5.20 -18.05
N ASP A 64 -20.23 -5.39 -19.36
CA ASP A 64 -19.49 -6.52 -19.94
C ASP A 64 -18.04 -6.09 -20.24
N PRO A 65 -17.02 -6.68 -19.59
CA PRO A 65 -15.63 -6.30 -19.80
C PRO A 65 -15.10 -6.67 -21.19
N ALA A 66 -15.72 -7.60 -21.92
CA ALA A 66 -15.29 -7.97 -23.27
C ALA A 66 -15.72 -6.95 -24.33
N THR A 67 -16.82 -6.24 -24.09
CA THR A 67 -17.41 -5.31 -25.07
C THR A 67 -17.52 -3.88 -24.56
N LEU A 68 -17.23 -3.64 -23.27
CA LEU A 68 -17.49 -2.41 -22.52
C LEU A 68 -18.93 -1.90 -22.66
N LYS A 69 -19.87 -2.77 -23.04
CA LYS A 69 -21.30 -2.44 -23.06
C LYS A 69 -21.81 -2.43 -21.64
N PHE A 70 -22.42 -1.32 -21.24
CA PHE A 70 -22.96 -1.15 -19.91
C PHE A 70 -24.41 -0.64 -19.94
N SER A 71 -25.13 -0.89 -18.84
CA SER A 71 -26.47 -0.38 -18.59
C SER A 71 -26.54 0.15 -17.17
N CYS A 72 -26.98 1.40 -16.99
CA CYS A 72 -27.27 2.01 -15.71
C CYS A 72 -28.69 2.59 -15.76
N VAL A 73 -29.64 1.86 -15.17
CA VAL A 73 -31.05 2.26 -15.08
C VAL A 73 -31.38 2.42 -13.60
N CYS A 74 -31.82 3.61 -13.22
CA CYS A 74 -32.22 3.93 -11.86
C CYS A 74 -33.58 3.27 -11.52
N SER A 75 -33.92 3.20 -10.23
CA SER A 75 -35.20 2.64 -9.77
C SER A 75 -36.45 3.40 -10.24
N ASP A 76 -36.29 4.65 -10.69
CA ASP A 76 -37.35 5.50 -11.27
C ASP A 76 -37.43 5.39 -12.82
N ASP A 77 -36.81 4.36 -13.40
CA ASP A 77 -36.68 4.14 -14.86
C ASP A 77 -35.91 5.27 -15.60
N SER A 78 -35.27 6.19 -14.87
CA SER A 78 -34.37 7.17 -15.46
C SER A 78 -33.00 6.56 -15.81
N THR A 79 -32.35 7.13 -16.83
CA THR A 79 -31.00 6.73 -17.24
C THR A 79 -30.09 7.96 -17.16
N PRO A 80 -29.20 8.05 -16.15
CA PRO A 80 -28.35 9.21 -15.97
C PRO A 80 -27.27 9.24 -17.04
N ASP A 81 -26.88 10.43 -17.48
CA ASP A 81 -25.76 10.61 -18.39
C ASP A 81 -24.43 10.41 -17.65
N VAL A 82 -23.83 9.23 -17.81
CA VAL A 82 -22.60 8.86 -17.13
C VAL A 82 -21.35 9.48 -17.78
N SER A 83 -21.46 10.08 -18.97
CA SER A 83 -20.31 10.57 -19.75
C SER A 83 -19.60 11.76 -19.09
N GLU A 84 -20.31 12.53 -18.27
CA GLU A 84 -19.75 13.69 -17.57
C GLU A 84 -19.00 13.31 -16.28
N TYR A 85 -19.13 12.06 -15.82
CA TYR A 85 -18.64 11.61 -14.52
C TYR A 85 -17.32 10.85 -14.62
N ILE A 86 -16.45 11.07 -13.63
CA ILE A 86 -15.23 10.28 -13.43
C ILE A 86 -15.59 8.86 -12.97
N GLN A 87 -14.64 7.94 -13.11
CA GLN A 87 -14.81 6.51 -12.74
C GLN A 87 -15.89 5.75 -13.54
N THR A 88 -16.25 6.26 -14.71
CA THR A 88 -17.21 5.62 -15.63
C THR A 88 -16.48 5.03 -16.85
N VAL A 89 -17.12 4.11 -17.57
CA VAL A 89 -16.56 3.56 -18.83
C VAL A 89 -16.19 4.68 -19.81
N PRO A 90 -17.04 5.69 -20.09
CA PRO A 90 -16.67 6.80 -20.98
C PRO A 90 -15.44 7.59 -20.53
N PHE A 91 -15.24 7.75 -19.22
CA PHE A 91 -14.07 8.44 -18.68
C PHE A 91 -12.77 7.66 -18.96
N TYR A 92 -12.77 6.35 -18.69
CA TYR A 92 -11.59 5.53 -18.92
C TYR A 92 -11.28 5.35 -20.40
N VAL A 93 -12.31 5.14 -21.24
CA VAL A 93 -12.15 5.10 -22.70
C VAL A 93 -11.56 6.42 -23.22
N CYS A 94 -11.98 7.56 -22.69
CA CYS A 94 -11.42 8.85 -23.09
C CYS A 94 -9.94 9.01 -22.71
N GLN A 95 -9.53 8.54 -21.53
CA GLN A 95 -8.12 8.54 -21.12
C GLN A 95 -7.26 7.62 -21.98
N ASP A 96 -7.75 6.41 -22.24
CA ASP A 96 -7.01 5.44 -23.05
C ASP A 96 -6.97 5.86 -24.53
N ALA A 97 -8.05 6.42 -25.07
CA ALA A 97 -8.06 7.02 -26.41
C ALA A 97 -7.03 8.14 -26.55
N TYR A 98 -6.83 8.97 -25.52
CA TYR A 98 -5.73 9.93 -25.50
C TYR A 98 -4.37 9.23 -25.54
N GLY A 99 -4.17 8.20 -24.72
CA GLY A 99 -2.95 7.38 -24.72
C GLY A 99 -2.64 6.76 -26.09
N GLN A 100 -3.65 6.16 -26.74
CA GLN A 100 -3.53 5.58 -28.08
C GLN A 100 -3.26 6.67 -29.14
N CYS A 101 -3.87 7.85 -29.03
CA CYS A 101 -3.62 8.98 -29.94
C CYS A 101 -2.17 9.49 -29.85
N ILE A 102 -1.60 9.56 -28.64
CA ILE A 102 -0.21 9.97 -28.45
C ILE A 102 0.75 8.91 -29.01
N ARG A 103 0.46 7.62 -28.80
CA ARG A 103 1.27 6.50 -29.35
C ARG A 103 1.27 6.45 -30.88
N SER A 104 0.20 6.91 -31.53
CA SER A 104 0.11 6.96 -33.01
C SER A 104 0.79 8.19 -33.62
N HIS A 105 1.22 9.16 -32.81
CA HIS A 105 1.98 10.35 -33.24
C HIS A 105 3.36 10.44 -32.53
N PRO A 106 4.25 9.44 -32.67
CA PRO A 106 5.61 9.54 -32.16
C PRO A 106 6.36 10.64 -32.93
N ASP A 107 7.04 11.52 -32.21
CA ASP A 107 7.83 12.65 -32.74
C ASP A 107 7.07 13.72 -33.54
N ASP A 108 5.73 13.72 -33.53
CA ASP A 108 4.88 14.77 -34.13
C ASP A 108 4.26 15.68 -33.06
N ALA A 109 4.89 16.84 -32.85
CA ALA A 109 4.43 17.84 -31.89
C ALA A 109 3.10 18.51 -32.27
N GLU A 110 2.69 18.49 -33.54
CA GLU A 110 1.41 19.05 -33.98
C GLU A 110 0.28 18.04 -33.79
N GLY A 111 0.52 16.78 -34.16
CA GLY A 111 -0.35 15.64 -33.87
C GLY A 111 -0.61 15.47 -32.37
N GLN A 112 0.44 15.55 -31.53
CA GLN A 112 0.28 15.48 -30.07
C GLN A 112 -0.52 16.66 -29.48
N ARG A 113 -0.40 17.87 -30.06
CA ARG A 113 -1.25 19.02 -29.69
C ARG A 113 -2.70 18.81 -30.11
N ALA A 114 -2.95 18.22 -31.27
CA ALA A 114 -4.30 17.86 -31.72
C ALA A 114 -4.94 16.81 -30.80
N CYS A 115 -4.20 15.75 -30.42
CA CYS A 115 -4.64 14.75 -29.43
C CYS A 115 -5.01 15.41 -28.09
N LYS A 116 -4.18 16.35 -27.60
CA LYS A 116 -4.45 17.06 -26.34
C LYS A 116 -5.68 17.98 -26.42
N LYS A 117 -5.92 18.60 -27.58
CA LYS A 117 -7.11 19.45 -27.81
C LYS A 117 -8.39 18.63 -27.93
N ALA A 118 -8.30 17.40 -28.45
CA ALA A 118 -9.43 16.48 -28.59
C ALA A 118 -9.82 15.78 -27.27
N MET A 119 -8.96 15.82 -26.25
CA MET A 119 -9.19 15.20 -24.95
C MET A 119 -10.22 16.00 -24.13
N ASN A 120 -11.45 15.50 -24.06
CA ASN A 120 -12.52 16.05 -23.22
C ASN A 120 -13.19 14.93 -22.42
N CYS A 121 -12.56 14.52 -21.32
CA CYS A 121 -13.06 13.44 -20.46
C CYS A 121 -13.96 14.00 -19.36
N GLY A 122 -14.89 13.17 -18.86
CA GLY A 122 -15.74 13.51 -17.71
C GLY A 122 -14.94 14.01 -16.50
N SER A 123 -15.50 14.96 -15.75
CA SER A 123 -14.83 15.63 -14.62
C SER A 123 -15.68 15.71 -13.35
N LYS A 124 -16.96 15.33 -13.41
CA LYS A 124 -17.87 15.36 -12.26
C LYS A 124 -17.67 14.13 -11.38
N ASN A 125 -17.74 14.29 -10.06
CA ASN A 125 -17.69 13.18 -9.11
C ASN A 125 -19.12 12.81 -8.66
N ALA A 126 -19.55 11.56 -8.92
CA ALA A 126 -20.90 11.10 -8.61
C ALA A 126 -21.18 11.08 -7.10
N SER A 127 -20.17 10.78 -6.28
CA SER A 127 -20.29 10.70 -4.83
C SER A 127 -20.42 12.08 -4.15
N ALA A 128 -20.33 13.18 -4.91
CA ALA A 128 -20.52 14.54 -4.39
C ALA A 128 -22.00 15.01 -4.40
N SER A 129 -22.91 14.28 -5.06
CA SER A 129 -24.33 14.65 -5.18
C SER A 129 -25.26 14.03 -4.12
N SER A 130 -24.77 13.12 -3.28
CA SER A 130 -25.56 12.47 -2.23
C SER A 130 -25.55 13.21 -0.88
N THR A 131 -24.88 14.36 -0.77
CA THR A 131 -24.75 15.09 0.51
C THR A 131 -25.54 16.40 0.49
N THR A 132 -26.84 16.33 0.75
CA THR A 132 -27.60 17.49 1.23
C THR A 132 -28.62 17.06 2.27
N SER A 133 -28.18 17.02 3.53
CA SER A 133 -28.99 17.27 4.74
C SER A 133 -28.04 17.52 5.92
N SER A 134 -27.77 18.81 6.15
CA SER A 134 -27.56 19.52 7.42
C SER A 134 -26.84 18.82 8.58
N SER A 135 -25.57 19.20 8.82
CA SER A 135 -25.17 19.99 10.01
C SER A 135 -23.70 20.39 9.91
N ALA A 136 -23.43 21.69 10.04
CA ALA A 136 -22.11 22.29 9.96
C ALA A 136 -21.26 22.04 11.20
N SER A 137 -19.95 21.79 11.02
CA SER A 137 -18.86 22.54 11.68
C SER A 137 -17.51 22.08 11.14
N SER A 138 -16.70 23.08 10.79
CA SER A 138 -15.44 23.04 10.04
C SER A 138 -14.23 22.62 10.86
N SER A 139 -13.33 21.80 10.29
CA SER A 139 -11.88 21.90 10.48
C SER A 139 -11.14 21.27 9.31
N ALA A 140 -10.23 22.06 8.75
CA ALA A 140 -9.50 21.82 7.52
C ALA A 140 -8.41 20.75 7.68
N SER A 141 -8.33 19.82 6.72
CA SER A 141 -7.13 19.04 6.45
C SER A 141 -6.34 19.71 5.35
N THR A 142 -5.07 19.98 5.66
CA THR A 142 -4.02 20.41 4.74
C THR A 142 -3.30 19.17 4.21
N THR A 143 -3.14 19.08 2.89
CA THR A 143 -1.99 18.49 2.16
C THR A 143 -2.31 18.61 0.66
N LEU A 144 -1.76 19.62 -0.02
CA LEU A 144 -0.45 19.62 -0.69
C LEU A 144 -0.39 18.67 -1.88
N SER A 145 -0.79 19.24 -3.01
CA SER A 145 -0.38 18.86 -4.36
C SER A 145 1.13 19.03 -4.54
N VAL A 146 1.77 18.03 -5.12
CA VAL A 146 3.05 18.19 -5.83
C VAL A 146 2.71 18.38 -7.31
N SER A 147 3.03 19.58 -7.80
CA SER A 147 3.04 19.90 -9.22
C SER A 147 4.41 19.60 -9.81
N THR A 148 4.39 18.87 -10.90
CA THR A 148 5.48 18.66 -11.86
C THR A 148 5.88 19.97 -12.53
N THR A 149 7.17 20.32 -12.46
CA THR A 149 7.77 21.34 -13.32
C THR A 149 8.51 20.66 -14.48
N THR A 150 7.96 20.82 -15.67
CA THR A 150 8.72 20.80 -16.92
C THR A 150 9.24 22.19 -17.17
N ASP A 151 10.56 22.36 -17.28
CA ASP A 151 11.11 23.42 -18.11
C ASP A 151 12.49 23.03 -18.66
N SER A 152 12.68 23.30 -19.93
CA SER A 152 13.95 23.40 -20.66
C SER A 152 13.60 24.28 -21.86
N SER A 153 14.30 25.36 -22.20
CA SER A 153 15.74 25.51 -22.33
C SER A 153 16.08 27.00 -22.59
N ALA A 154 17.26 27.47 -22.18
CA ALA A 154 18.18 28.25 -23.03
C ALA A 154 19.47 28.65 -22.27
N SER A 155 20.56 27.97 -22.66
CA SER A 155 21.95 28.40 -22.92
C SER A 155 22.57 29.63 -22.24
N ALA A 156 23.76 29.43 -21.63
CA ALA A 156 25.07 29.88 -22.14
C ALA A 156 26.09 30.21 -21.02
N THR A 157 27.35 30.08 -21.38
CA THR A 157 28.56 29.97 -20.57
C THR A 157 29.13 31.32 -20.09
N SER A 158 29.86 31.25 -18.97
CA SER A 158 31.06 32.03 -18.58
C SER A 158 30.98 33.52 -18.14
N SER A 159 31.26 33.70 -16.84
CA SER A 159 32.42 34.43 -16.25
C SER A 159 32.24 35.85 -15.64
N VAL A 160 32.66 35.89 -14.35
CA VAL A 160 33.36 36.92 -13.54
C VAL A 160 32.84 38.35 -13.31
N ALA A 161 32.89 38.69 -12.01
CA ALA A 161 33.26 39.98 -11.38
C ALA A 161 32.25 41.14 -11.24
N ALA A 162 31.87 41.34 -9.97
CA ALA A 162 31.88 42.59 -9.18
C ALA A 162 31.35 43.94 -9.71
N ALA A 163 30.53 44.54 -8.83
CA ALA A 163 30.47 45.96 -8.45
C ALA A 163 29.52 46.93 -9.19
N SER A 164 28.61 47.49 -8.36
CA SER A 164 28.21 48.90 -8.27
C SER A 164 27.19 49.52 -9.25
N ALA A 165 26.11 50.01 -8.63
CA ALA A 165 25.35 51.25 -8.85
C ALA A 165 25.13 51.78 -10.28
N THR A 166 23.86 52.07 -10.62
CA THR A 166 23.31 53.45 -10.72
C THR A 166 21.93 53.43 -11.39
N THR A 167 21.06 54.29 -10.87
CA THR A 167 19.72 54.74 -11.30
C THR A 167 19.57 55.13 -12.78
N SER A 168 18.39 54.90 -13.38
CA SER A 168 17.53 55.96 -13.97
C SER A 168 16.30 55.42 -14.72
N ASN A 169 15.21 56.18 -14.60
CA ASN A 169 13.86 55.96 -15.11
C ASN A 169 13.75 56.23 -16.63
N ALA A 170 12.77 55.60 -17.31
CA ALA A 170 11.69 56.32 -18.02
C ALA A 170 10.68 55.35 -18.70
N ALA A 171 9.44 55.51 -18.24
CA ALA A 171 8.13 55.30 -18.87
C ALA A 171 8.03 54.97 -20.38
N ALA A 172 7.10 54.07 -20.73
CA ALA A 172 5.90 54.42 -21.51
C ALA A 172 4.90 53.24 -21.65
N ALA A 173 3.62 53.61 -21.77
CA ALA A 173 2.49 52.92 -22.43
C ALA A 173 1.58 51.97 -21.61
N LEU A 174 0.67 52.60 -20.86
CA LEU A 174 -0.81 52.53 -20.95
C LEU A 174 -1.52 51.26 -21.46
N GLY A 175 -2.47 50.78 -20.64
CA GLY A 175 -3.62 49.95 -21.05
C GLY A 175 -4.48 49.53 -19.85
N ASP A 176 -5.70 50.09 -19.75
CA ASP A 176 -6.80 49.89 -18.78
C ASP A 176 -6.89 48.52 -18.06
N MET A 177 -7.06 48.41 -16.75
CA MET A 177 -8.12 48.87 -15.83
C MET A 177 -9.50 48.23 -16.10
N THR A 178 -9.94 47.32 -15.21
CA THR A 178 -11.14 47.51 -14.38
C THR A 178 -11.45 46.30 -13.47
N GLN A 179 -11.94 46.63 -12.26
CA GLN A 179 -12.65 45.81 -11.26
C GLN A 179 -11.80 44.88 -10.36
N TYR A 180 -11.50 45.31 -9.14
CA TYR A 180 -12.36 45.14 -7.96
C TYR A 180 -11.88 46.05 -6.81
N SER A 181 -12.82 46.76 -6.21
CA SER A 181 -12.62 47.78 -5.19
C SER A 181 -12.63 47.21 -3.77
N THR A 182 -11.68 47.68 -2.97
CA THR A 182 -11.81 48.14 -1.57
C THR A 182 -12.57 47.28 -0.55
N GLY A 183 -11.81 46.79 0.44
CA GLY A 183 -12.28 46.45 1.79
C GLY A 183 -11.14 46.68 2.78
N LEU A 184 -11.21 47.82 3.47
CA LEU A 184 -10.14 48.46 4.23
C LEU A 184 -10.12 47.99 5.70
N MET A 185 -8.91 47.71 6.21
CA MET A 185 -8.36 47.91 7.56
C MET A 185 -9.26 47.73 8.81
N ALA A 186 -8.78 46.92 9.76
CA ALA A 186 -8.57 47.33 11.16
C ALA A 186 -7.92 46.20 11.97
N GLY A 187 -6.98 46.54 12.88
CA GLY A 187 -6.59 45.64 13.97
C GLY A 187 -5.08 45.45 14.18
N LEU A 188 -4.39 46.52 14.54
CA LEU A 188 -3.01 46.55 14.99
C LEU A 188 -2.92 46.13 16.48
N MET A 189 -1.77 45.53 16.85
CA MET A 189 -1.19 45.36 18.20
C MET A 189 -1.63 44.18 19.07
N PHE A 190 -0.73 43.20 19.25
CA PHE A 190 0.11 43.09 20.46
C PHE A 190 1.26 42.09 20.23
N VAL A 191 2.47 42.50 20.62
CA VAL A 191 3.73 41.74 20.61
C VAL A 191 4.10 41.40 22.06
N ALA A 192 4.87 40.30 22.21
CA ALA A 192 5.60 39.81 23.39
C ALA A 192 4.81 38.85 24.30
N ALA A 193 5.32 37.70 24.76
CA ALA A 193 6.68 37.17 24.79
C ALA A 193 6.66 35.63 24.84
N ARG A 194 7.60 34.97 24.15
CA ARG A 194 8.02 33.58 24.38
C ARG A 194 9.53 33.57 24.56
N MET A 195 10.00 33.19 25.74
CA MET A 195 11.36 32.67 25.97
C MET A 195 11.29 31.55 27.03
N THR A 196 11.81 30.38 26.67
CA THR A 196 12.06 29.15 27.45
C THR A 196 13.41 29.29 28.22
N PRO A 197 14.04 28.28 28.92
CA PRO A 197 13.77 26.85 29.13
C PRO A 197 14.04 26.37 30.62
N PRO A 198 14.69 25.22 30.96
CA PRO A 198 14.08 24.02 31.54
C PRO A 198 14.58 23.64 32.97
N ARG A 199 13.90 22.72 33.68
CA ARG A 199 14.51 22.01 34.83
C ARG A 199 13.87 20.65 35.15
N THR A 200 14.62 19.60 34.80
CA THR A 200 14.94 18.35 35.54
C THR A 200 13.94 17.75 36.56
N SER A 201 13.52 16.52 36.24
CA SER A 201 13.43 15.30 37.07
C SER A 201 12.83 15.35 38.49
N ARG A 202 11.76 14.57 38.70
CA ARG A 202 11.69 13.58 39.80
C ARG A 202 10.60 12.53 39.57
N VAL A 203 11.01 11.28 39.70
CA VAL A 203 10.22 10.06 39.75
C VAL A 203 9.63 9.88 41.15
N SER A 204 8.35 9.48 41.25
CA SER A 204 7.72 8.72 42.37
C SER A 204 6.26 8.35 42.01
N PRO A 205 5.68 7.29 42.62
CA PRO A 205 4.85 6.26 41.97
C PRO A 205 3.33 6.57 41.92
N PRO A 206 2.52 5.79 41.15
CA PRO A 206 1.13 6.12 40.90
C PRO A 206 0.22 5.71 42.07
N LEU A 207 -0.69 6.61 42.44
CA LEU A 207 -1.84 6.28 43.27
C LEU A 207 -2.87 5.54 42.41
N LEU A 208 -3.20 4.33 42.85
CA LEU A 208 -4.27 3.48 42.33
C LEU A 208 -5.60 4.24 42.33
N TYR A 209 -6.09 4.57 41.14
CA TYR A 209 -7.51 4.78 40.88
C TYR A 209 -7.99 3.62 40.03
N THR A 210 -8.69 2.69 40.68
CA THR A 210 -9.47 1.63 40.02
C THR A 210 -10.69 2.27 39.35
N THR A 211 -10.53 2.74 38.13
CA THR A 211 -11.66 2.88 37.21
C THR A 211 -11.94 1.49 36.64
N THR A 212 -12.89 0.79 37.24
CA THR A 212 -13.58 -0.35 36.62
C THR A 212 -14.23 0.16 35.34
N THR A 213 -13.48 0.11 34.25
CA THR A 213 -14.01 0.19 32.90
C THR A 213 -14.60 -1.18 32.65
N ALA A 214 -15.92 -1.27 32.71
CA ALA A 214 -16.64 -2.41 32.16
C ALA A 214 -16.27 -2.48 30.68
N ILE A 215 -15.34 -3.38 30.34
CA ILE A 215 -15.11 -3.83 28.98
C ILE A 215 -16.42 -4.52 28.60
N MET A 216 -17.27 -3.82 27.85
CA MET A 216 -18.35 -4.50 27.15
C MET A 216 -17.68 -5.52 26.23
N PRO A 217 -18.03 -6.82 26.29
CA PRO A 217 -17.53 -7.77 25.32
C PRO A 217 -17.96 -7.28 23.94
N ALA A 218 -16.99 -7.23 23.02
CA ALA A 218 -17.26 -6.97 21.62
C ALA A 218 -18.37 -7.92 21.12
N PRO A 219 -19.21 -7.52 20.14
CA PRO A 219 -20.21 -8.43 19.60
C PRO A 219 -19.51 -9.67 19.03
N SER A 220 -19.62 -10.79 19.72
CA SER A 220 -19.30 -12.10 19.16
C SER A 220 -20.20 -12.29 17.95
N ASN A 221 -19.63 -12.58 16.78
CA ASN A 221 -20.43 -12.99 15.62
C ASN A 221 -21.15 -14.28 16.00
N THR A 222 -22.41 -14.19 16.39
CA THR A 222 -23.19 -15.35 16.81
C THR A 222 -23.64 -16.12 15.59
N LEU A 223 -23.24 -17.39 15.52
CA LEU A 223 -23.86 -18.36 14.62
C LEU A 223 -25.30 -18.56 15.10
N LEU A 224 -26.29 -18.05 14.35
CA LEU A 224 -27.70 -18.25 14.68
C LEU A 224 -28.08 -19.70 14.36
N ILE A 225 -28.07 -20.55 15.38
CA ILE A 225 -28.56 -21.92 15.32
C ILE A 225 -29.58 -22.07 16.45
N GLU A 226 -30.82 -22.39 16.08
CA GLU A 226 -31.92 -22.56 17.02
C GLU A 226 -32.07 -24.04 17.38
N GLY A 227 -32.14 -24.33 18.69
CA GLY A 227 -32.32 -25.68 19.23
C GLY A 227 -31.68 -25.82 20.61
N SER A 228 -32.16 -26.77 21.41
CA SER A 228 -31.48 -27.13 22.67
C SER A 228 -30.18 -27.89 22.37
N PHE A 229 -29.23 -27.87 23.31
CA PHE A 229 -27.96 -28.60 23.13
C PHE A 229 -28.24 -30.09 22.89
N SER A 230 -29.18 -30.66 23.65
CA SER A 230 -29.51 -32.08 23.56
C SER A 230 -30.10 -32.47 22.21
N GLU A 231 -30.99 -31.65 21.63
CA GLU A 231 -31.57 -31.91 20.31
C GLU A 231 -30.53 -31.78 19.20
N LEU A 232 -29.73 -30.70 19.24
CA LEU A 232 -28.70 -30.45 18.25
C LEU A 232 -27.58 -31.50 18.27
N ALA A 233 -27.20 -31.98 19.46
CA ALA A 233 -26.21 -33.05 19.61
C ALA A 233 -26.72 -34.39 19.07
N ASP A 234 -28.00 -34.68 19.25
CA ASP A 234 -28.65 -35.91 18.79
C ASP A 234 -28.76 -35.95 17.26
N GLU A 235 -29.28 -34.89 16.64
CA GLU A 235 -29.36 -34.74 15.18
C GLU A 235 -27.96 -34.80 14.53
N PHE A 236 -26.97 -34.19 15.16
CA PHE A 236 -25.59 -34.21 14.68
C PHE A 236 -24.96 -35.61 14.78
N ALA A 237 -25.23 -36.37 15.85
CA ALA A 237 -24.77 -37.75 15.98
C ALA A 237 -25.40 -38.67 14.93
N GLN A 238 -26.71 -38.53 14.67
CA GLN A 238 -27.40 -39.25 13.60
C GLN A 238 -26.80 -38.94 12.22
N TYR A 239 -26.48 -37.67 11.96
CA TYR A 239 -25.82 -37.26 10.73
C TYR A 239 -24.43 -37.89 10.56
N ILE A 240 -23.61 -37.91 11.62
CA ILE A 240 -22.28 -38.56 11.56
C ILE A 240 -22.42 -40.08 11.32
N ASP A 241 -23.36 -40.75 12.00
CA ASP A 241 -23.59 -42.19 11.80
C ASP A 241 -24.02 -42.50 10.36
N ALA A 242 -24.85 -41.65 9.74
CA ALA A 242 -25.23 -41.76 8.33
C ALA A 242 -24.02 -41.65 7.39
N LEU A 243 -23.05 -40.79 7.72
CA LEU A 243 -21.79 -40.66 6.97
C LEU A 243 -20.84 -41.85 7.17
N ARG A 244 -20.76 -42.38 8.39
CA ARG A 244 -19.84 -43.49 8.74
C ARG A 244 -20.30 -44.85 8.22
N LYS A 245 -21.58 -45.02 7.87
CA LYS A 245 -22.20 -46.30 7.45
C LYS A 245 -22.19 -47.43 8.52
N GLU A 246 -21.45 -47.24 9.61
CA GLU A 246 -21.44 -48.07 10.82
C GLU A 246 -21.90 -47.18 11.99
N GLY A 247 -23.15 -47.38 12.45
CA GLY A 247 -23.82 -46.47 13.39
C GLY A 247 -23.75 -46.94 14.84
N SER A 248 -22.81 -46.42 15.62
CA SER A 248 -22.73 -46.65 17.07
C SER A 248 -22.77 -45.38 17.90
N LEU A 249 -22.57 -44.20 17.31
CA LEU A 249 -22.38 -42.96 18.09
C LEU A 249 -23.66 -42.51 18.75
N GLN A 250 -24.77 -42.56 18.03
CA GLN A 250 -26.08 -42.23 18.58
C GLN A 250 -26.40 -43.08 19.81
N SER A 251 -26.12 -44.38 19.75
CA SER A 251 -26.33 -45.30 20.87
C SER A 251 -25.41 -45.04 22.07
N GLU A 252 -24.22 -44.49 21.82
CA GLU A 252 -23.23 -44.16 22.85
C GLU A 252 -23.46 -42.79 23.52
N ILE A 253 -24.19 -41.90 22.86
CA ILE A 253 -24.46 -40.52 23.28
C ILE A 253 -25.86 -40.40 23.92
N ALA A 254 -26.86 -41.14 23.43
CA ALA A 254 -28.21 -41.16 23.99
C ALA A 254 -28.29 -41.28 25.53
N PRO A 255 -27.56 -42.21 26.21
CA PRO A 255 -27.63 -42.29 27.68
C PRO A 255 -27.01 -41.09 28.40
N LEU A 256 -26.11 -40.34 27.75
CA LEU A 256 -25.51 -39.12 28.28
C LEU A 256 -26.39 -37.88 28.05
N LEU A 257 -27.27 -37.92 27.04
CA LEU A 257 -28.20 -36.83 26.73
C LEU A 257 -29.48 -36.86 27.57
N GLU A 258 -29.95 -38.03 27.99
CA GLU A 258 -31.17 -38.17 28.80
C GLU A 258 -31.19 -37.31 30.09
N PRO A 259 -30.12 -37.28 30.92
CA PRO A 259 -30.08 -36.38 32.08
C PRO A 259 -30.05 -34.90 31.68
N LEU A 260 -29.39 -34.56 30.56
CA LEU A 260 -29.33 -33.18 30.05
C LEU A 260 -30.68 -32.71 29.52
N ARG A 261 -31.47 -33.57 28.85
CA ARG A 261 -32.83 -33.26 28.39
C ARG A 261 -33.75 -32.93 29.57
N GLN A 262 -33.64 -33.70 30.65
CA GLN A 262 -34.44 -33.48 31.86
C GLN A 262 -34.03 -32.19 32.57
N GLN A 263 -32.73 -31.85 32.57
CA GLN A 263 -32.23 -30.59 33.13
C GLN A 263 -32.70 -29.37 32.32
N GLU A 264 -32.63 -29.44 30.99
CA GLU A 264 -33.07 -28.35 30.08
C GLU A 264 -34.57 -28.07 30.20
N GLN A 265 -35.39 -29.10 30.41
CA GLN A 265 -36.83 -28.94 30.67
C GLN A 265 -37.15 -28.36 32.06
N SER A 266 -36.21 -28.44 32.99
CA SER A 266 -36.38 -28.00 34.38
C SER A 266 -35.79 -26.60 34.68
N GLU A 267 -35.27 -25.89 33.67
CA GLU A 267 -34.53 -24.62 33.83
C GLU A 267 -33.38 -24.68 34.85
N GLY A 268 -32.81 -25.87 35.06
CA GLY A 268 -31.68 -26.09 35.97
C GLY A 268 -30.34 -25.62 35.38
N GLU A 269 -29.40 -25.24 36.25
CA GLU A 269 -28.02 -24.91 35.85
C GLU A 269 -27.37 -26.11 35.15
N ALA A 270 -26.81 -25.88 33.96
CA ALA A 270 -26.33 -26.95 33.09
C ALA A 270 -25.10 -27.67 33.68
N ASP A 271 -25.14 -29.00 33.74
CA ASP A 271 -23.96 -29.79 34.10
C ASP A 271 -22.95 -29.79 32.94
N LEU A 272 -22.03 -28.82 32.96
CA LEU A 272 -21.04 -28.61 31.91
C LEU A 272 -20.14 -29.84 31.68
N LYS A 273 -19.89 -30.66 32.71
CA LYS A 273 -19.03 -31.84 32.59
C LYS A 273 -19.64 -32.91 31.70
N GLN A 274 -20.96 -33.11 31.79
CA GLN A 274 -21.67 -34.08 30.95
C GLN A 274 -21.69 -33.61 29.49
N ARG A 275 -21.85 -32.30 29.26
CA ARG A 275 -21.74 -31.70 27.92
C ARG A 275 -20.36 -31.92 27.32
N ASP A 276 -19.30 -31.73 28.10
CA ASP A 276 -17.92 -31.93 27.64
C ASP A 276 -17.63 -33.39 27.26
N GLU A 277 -18.19 -34.37 27.98
CA GLU A 277 -18.07 -35.80 27.63
C GLU A 277 -18.77 -36.14 26.31
N VAL A 278 -19.98 -35.61 26.09
CA VAL A 278 -20.71 -35.75 24.82
C VAL A 278 -19.92 -35.11 23.68
N LEU A 279 -19.45 -33.89 23.87
CA LEU A 279 -18.65 -33.15 22.88
C LEU A 279 -17.35 -33.88 22.55
N LYS A 280 -16.68 -34.50 23.52
CA LYS A 280 -15.47 -35.28 23.28
C LYS A 280 -15.72 -36.45 22.34
N LYS A 281 -16.84 -37.17 22.50
CA LYS A 281 -17.24 -38.25 21.58
C LYS A 281 -17.61 -37.71 20.19
N LEU A 282 -18.38 -36.64 20.12
CA LEU A 282 -18.77 -35.98 18.87
C LEU A 282 -17.56 -35.49 18.08
N VAL A 283 -16.67 -34.72 18.71
CA VAL A 283 -15.44 -34.19 18.10
C VAL A 283 -14.51 -35.32 17.68
N SER A 284 -14.39 -36.41 18.44
CA SER A 284 -13.56 -37.55 18.01
C SER A 284 -14.06 -38.17 16.69
N SER A 285 -15.38 -38.16 16.50
CA SER A 285 -16.06 -38.75 15.34
C SER A 285 -16.23 -37.78 14.17
N ALA A 286 -16.06 -36.48 14.41
CA ALA A 286 -16.13 -35.42 13.41
C ALA A 286 -15.10 -35.56 12.26
N THR A 287 -14.10 -36.44 12.38
CA THR A 287 -13.24 -36.82 11.25
C THR A 287 -14.01 -37.29 10.02
N ALA A 288 -15.19 -37.89 10.22
CA ALA A 288 -16.06 -38.36 9.15
C ALA A 288 -16.63 -37.21 8.30
N LEU A 289 -16.67 -35.97 8.83
CA LEU A 289 -17.18 -34.81 8.09
C LEU A 289 -16.38 -34.50 6.83
N ASN A 290 -15.11 -34.90 6.75
CA ASN A 290 -14.30 -34.73 5.54
C ASN A 290 -14.74 -35.65 4.37
N SER A 291 -15.69 -36.55 4.63
CA SER A 291 -16.35 -37.39 3.62
C SER A 291 -17.79 -36.95 3.31
N ALA A 292 -18.28 -35.88 3.94
CA ALA A 292 -19.62 -35.34 3.72
C ALA A 292 -19.75 -34.66 2.34
N PRO A 293 -20.97 -34.52 1.80
CA PRO A 293 -21.19 -33.83 0.53
C PRO A 293 -20.90 -32.33 0.67
N GLU A 294 -20.37 -31.73 -0.40
CA GLU A 294 -19.85 -30.35 -0.43
C GLU A 294 -20.80 -29.29 0.15
N LYS A 295 -22.11 -29.44 -0.11
CA LYS A 295 -23.15 -28.49 0.32
C LYS A 295 -23.42 -28.51 1.82
N GLU A 296 -23.09 -29.60 2.51
CA GLU A 296 -23.45 -29.83 3.92
C GLU A 296 -22.25 -29.67 4.86
N ILE A 297 -21.02 -29.70 4.34
CA ILE A 297 -19.79 -29.60 5.14
C ILE A 297 -19.78 -28.31 5.97
N THR A 298 -20.05 -27.17 5.35
CA THR A 298 -19.99 -25.86 6.03
C THR A 298 -21.04 -25.76 7.14
N SER A 299 -22.28 -26.21 6.89
CA SER A 299 -23.33 -26.22 7.90
C SER A 299 -23.04 -27.19 9.04
N ALA A 300 -22.51 -28.38 8.73
CA ALA A 300 -22.16 -29.38 9.74
C ALA A 300 -21.02 -28.89 10.66
N TYR A 301 -19.98 -28.25 10.10
CA TYR A 301 -18.92 -27.66 10.91
C TYR A 301 -19.41 -26.43 11.69
N ASN A 302 -20.28 -25.58 11.14
CA ASN A 302 -20.87 -24.47 11.90
C ASN A 302 -21.71 -24.95 13.09
N LEU A 303 -22.46 -26.04 12.92
CA LEU A 303 -23.19 -26.69 14.01
C LEU A 303 -22.24 -27.23 15.07
N LEU A 304 -21.18 -27.93 14.67
CA LEU A 304 -20.15 -28.41 15.58
C LEU A 304 -19.49 -27.27 16.38
N VAL A 305 -19.18 -26.15 15.71
CA VAL A 305 -18.56 -24.97 16.34
C VAL A 305 -19.51 -24.35 17.34
N HIS A 306 -20.80 -24.24 17.02
CA HIS A 306 -21.82 -23.76 17.95
C HIS A 306 -21.95 -24.66 19.18
N LEU A 307 -21.97 -25.99 19.00
CA LEU A 307 -21.98 -26.95 20.11
C LEU A 307 -20.73 -26.83 20.99
N VAL A 308 -19.55 -26.61 20.40
CA VAL A 308 -18.29 -26.43 21.15
C VAL A 308 -18.26 -25.11 21.93
N HIS A 309 -18.88 -24.03 21.43
CA HIS A 309 -18.96 -22.77 22.19
C HIS A 309 -19.85 -22.88 23.45
N GLN A 310 -20.64 -23.94 23.59
CA GLN A 310 -21.46 -24.21 24.78
C GLN A 310 -20.74 -25.09 25.83
N SER A 311 -19.49 -25.47 25.58
CA SER A 311 -18.64 -26.24 26.51
C SER A 311 -18.05 -25.36 27.61
N SER A 312 -17.48 -26.00 28.64
CA SER A 312 -16.73 -25.28 29.68
C SER A 312 -15.45 -24.64 29.14
N ASP A 313 -14.68 -25.38 28.32
CA ASP A 313 -13.41 -24.97 27.72
C ASP A 313 -13.36 -25.30 26.22
N ALA A 314 -13.74 -24.34 25.37
CA ALA A 314 -13.73 -24.52 23.90
C ALA A 314 -12.31 -24.84 23.34
N ASP A 315 -11.27 -24.35 24.01
CA ASP A 315 -9.87 -24.49 23.60
C ASP A 315 -9.37 -25.93 23.57
N VAL A 316 -10.00 -26.85 24.31
CA VAL A 316 -9.63 -28.28 24.29
C VAL A 316 -10.01 -28.95 22.97
N PHE A 317 -11.10 -28.48 22.34
CA PHE A 317 -11.66 -29.12 21.13
C PHE A 317 -11.18 -28.46 19.83
N LEU A 318 -10.90 -27.16 19.85
CA LEU A 318 -10.50 -26.38 18.66
C LEU A 318 -9.26 -26.92 17.93
N PRO A 319 -8.14 -27.30 18.58
CA PRO A 319 -6.97 -27.84 17.89
C PRO A 319 -7.28 -29.12 17.12
N ARG A 320 -8.20 -29.94 17.66
CA ARG A 320 -8.61 -31.19 17.03
C ARG A 320 -9.43 -30.93 15.77
N ILE A 321 -10.37 -29.99 15.83
CA ILE A 321 -11.16 -29.52 14.67
C ILE A 321 -10.24 -28.93 13.60
N CYS A 322 -9.30 -28.06 13.99
CA CYS A 322 -8.31 -27.48 13.09
C CYS A 322 -7.46 -28.57 12.41
N THR A 323 -7.06 -29.61 13.13
CA THR A 323 -6.32 -30.75 12.58
C THR A 323 -7.12 -31.52 11.53
N TYR A 324 -8.45 -31.61 11.69
CA TYR A 324 -9.31 -32.28 10.70
C TYR A 324 -9.51 -31.42 9.46
N LEU A 325 -9.72 -30.11 9.62
CA LEU A 325 -9.85 -29.16 8.52
C LEU A 325 -8.53 -28.96 7.76
N ALA A 326 -7.39 -29.20 8.42
CA ALA A 326 -6.07 -29.21 7.79
C ALA A 326 -5.82 -30.43 6.90
N LYS A 327 -6.63 -31.50 7.01
CA LYS A 327 -6.57 -32.67 6.12
C LYS A 327 -7.40 -32.42 4.86
N PRO A 328 -6.97 -32.93 3.69
CA PRO A 328 -7.69 -32.72 2.45
C PRO A 328 -9.11 -33.31 2.52
N ILE A 329 -10.10 -32.51 2.12
CA ILE A 329 -11.49 -32.94 1.97
C ILE A 329 -11.58 -33.83 0.73
N THR A 330 -11.92 -35.10 0.93
CA THR A 330 -11.87 -36.12 -0.12
C THR A 330 -12.98 -35.99 -1.16
N THR A 331 -14.10 -35.38 -0.81
CA THR A 331 -15.28 -35.25 -1.67
C THR A 331 -15.18 -34.13 -2.69
N SER A 332 -14.36 -33.10 -2.45
CA SER A 332 -14.18 -31.95 -3.35
C SER A 332 -12.72 -31.53 -3.43
N PRO A 333 -11.88 -32.16 -4.26
CA PRO A 333 -10.44 -31.85 -4.32
C PRO A 333 -10.14 -30.43 -4.82
N GLN A 334 -11.04 -29.81 -5.60
CA GLN A 334 -10.86 -28.45 -6.12
C GLN A 334 -11.34 -27.36 -5.15
N PHE A 335 -12.52 -27.54 -4.54
CA PHE A 335 -13.14 -26.53 -3.66
C PHE A 335 -12.90 -26.78 -2.17
N GLY A 336 -12.43 -27.98 -1.80
CA GLY A 336 -12.18 -28.40 -0.42
C GLY A 336 -11.32 -27.42 0.38
N PRO A 337 -10.16 -26.95 -0.13
CA PRO A 337 -9.34 -25.98 0.59
C PRO A 337 -10.08 -24.65 0.86
N THR A 338 -10.84 -24.15 -0.11
CA THR A 338 -11.62 -22.92 0.04
C THR A 338 -12.72 -23.08 1.10
N LEU A 339 -13.38 -24.24 1.12
CA LEU A 339 -14.39 -24.56 2.14
C LEU A 339 -13.75 -24.64 3.54
N ALA A 340 -12.62 -25.35 3.67
CA ALA A 340 -11.88 -25.43 4.92
C ALA A 340 -11.44 -24.05 5.43
N ILE A 341 -10.91 -23.19 4.55
CA ILE A 341 -10.53 -21.81 4.89
C ILE A 341 -11.76 -21.00 5.32
N SER A 342 -12.89 -21.13 4.63
CA SER A 342 -14.13 -20.41 5.01
C SER A 342 -14.61 -20.81 6.41
N ILE A 343 -14.59 -22.10 6.73
CA ILE A 343 -14.98 -22.63 8.04
C ILE A 343 -13.99 -22.16 9.12
N LEU A 344 -12.69 -22.24 8.87
CA LEU A 344 -11.66 -21.77 9.80
C LEU A 344 -11.75 -20.24 10.01
N THR A 345 -12.11 -19.49 8.98
CA THR A 345 -12.33 -18.03 9.07
C THR A 345 -13.57 -17.74 9.91
N THR A 346 -14.64 -18.52 9.77
CA THR A 346 -15.80 -18.43 10.65
C THR A 346 -15.42 -18.71 12.10
N ILE A 347 -14.66 -19.78 12.37
CA ILE A 347 -14.16 -20.10 13.72
C ILE A 347 -13.31 -18.94 14.27
N PHE A 348 -12.39 -18.39 13.47
CA PHE A 348 -11.57 -17.25 13.88
C PHE A 348 -12.42 -16.03 14.29
N ASN A 349 -13.53 -15.81 13.58
CA ASN A 349 -14.43 -14.68 13.79
C ASN A 349 -15.43 -14.88 14.94
N THR A 350 -15.66 -16.11 15.42
CA THR A 350 -16.52 -16.39 16.58
C THR A 350 -15.80 -16.29 17.92
N LEU A 351 -14.49 -16.56 17.94
CA LEU A 351 -13.64 -16.45 19.14
C LEU A 351 -13.46 -14.99 19.58
N SER A 352 -13.07 -14.71 20.83
CA SER A 352 -12.78 -13.34 21.28
C SER A 352 -11.42 -12.86 20.74
N SER A 353 -11.24 -11.55 20.56
CA SER A 353 -10.01 -10.98 19.99
C SER A 353 -8.75 -11.29 20.78
N ASN A 354 -8.89 -11.48 22.09
CA ASN A 354 -7.77 -11.65 23.01
C ASN A 354 -7.43 -13.12 23.26
N ASP A 355 -8.20 -14.06 22.70
CA ASP A 355 -7.99 -15.49 22.97
C ASP A 355 -6.79 -16.00 22.20
N SER A 356 -5.85 -16.65 22.91
CA SER A 356 -4.66 -17.27 22.32
C SER A 356 -5.02 -18.40 21.33
N SER A 357 -6.21 -19.01 21.45
CA SER A 357 -6.66 -20.03 20.50
C SER A 357 -6.82 -19.52 19.06
N ARG A 358 -7.01 -18.20 18.85
CA ARG A 358 -6.99 -17.58 17.51
C ARG A 358 -5.66 -17.79 16.78
N TYR A 359 -4.54 -17.85 17.50
CA TYR A 359 -3.23 -18.15 16.92
C TYR A 359 -3.20 -19.56 16.32
N HIS A 360 -3.74 -20.57 17.03
CA HIS A 360 -3.80 -21.93 16.52
C HIS A 360 -4.73 -22.07 15.31
N VAL A 361 -5.85 -21.34 15.28
CA VAL A 361 -6.74 -21.31 14.12
C VAL A 361 -6.06 -20.64 12.92
N LEU A 362 -5.35 -19.52 13.13
CA LEU A 362 -4.61 -18.84 12.06
C LEU A 362 -3.50 -19.74 11.48
N LEU A 363 -2.76 -20.46 12.33
CA LEU A 363 -1.78 -21.46 11.87
C LEU A 363 -2.43 -22.53 11.00
N ALA A 364 -3.62 -23.01 11.36
CA ALA A 364 -4.35 -23.98 10.54
C ALA A 364 -4.78 -23.40 9.20
N VAL A 365 -5.26 -22.15 9.16
CA VAL A 365 -5.59 -21.44 7.91
C VAL A 365 -4.38 -21.37 6.99
N VAL A 366 -3.24 -20.90 7.52
CA VAL A 366 -1.99 -20.79 6.78
C VAL A 366 -1.49 -22.16 6.30
N ALA A 367 -1.62 -23.21 7.12
CA ALA A 367 -1.26 -24.57 6.74
C ALA A 367 -2.11 -25.13 5.60
N VAL A 368 -3.41 -24.82 5.55
CA VAL A 368 -4.30 -25.21 4.43
C VAL A 368 -3.93 -24.43 3.16
N ILE A 369 -3.66 -23.14 3.27
CA ILE A 369 -3.21 -22.32 2.14
C ILE A 369 -1.90 -22.88 1.56
N ARG A 370 -0.92 -23.19 2.42
CA ARG A 370 0.35 -23.79 2.02
C ARG A 370 0.16 -25.13 1.29
N GLN A 371 -0.71 -26.01 1.80
CA GLN A 371 -0.97 -27.31 1.17
C GLN A 371 -1.70 -27.20 -0.17
N SER A 372 -2.59 -26.21 -0.31
CA SER A 372 -3.35 -26.00 -1.54
C SER A 372 -2.56 -25.25 -2.62
N GLY A 373 -1.55 -24.47 -2.25
CA GLY A 373 -0.79 -23.63 -3.18
C GLY A 373 -1.65 -22.57 -3.88
N SER A 374 -2.83 -22.24 -3.33
CA SER A 374 -3.77 -21.32 -3.97
C SER A 374 -3.34 -19.87 -3.74
N GLY A 375 -2.77 -19.25 -4.78
CA GLY A 375 -2.37 -17.83 -4.75
C GLY A 375 -3.54 -16.87 -4.47
N ILE A 376 -4.76 -17.19 -4.92
CA ILE A 376 -5.94 -16.35 -4.70
C ILE A 376 -6.30 -16.28 -3.21
N ALA A 377 -6.23 -17.42 -2.51
CA ALA A 377 -6.53 -17.48 -1.08
C ALA A 377 -5.47 -16.72 -0.25
N PHE A 378 -4.20 -16.82 -0.66
CA PHE A 378 -3.12 -16.07 -0.01
C PHE A 378 -3.23 -14.56 -0.25
N GLU A 379 -3.58 -14.13 -1.47
CA GLU A 379 -3.76 -12.71 -1.79
C GLU A 379 -4.90 -12.06 -0.98
N ALA A 380 -5.98 -12.81 -0.70
CA ALA A 380 -7.04 -12.34 0.19
C ALA A 380 -6.52 -12.13 1.64
N LEU A 381 -5.66 -13.02 2.12
CA LEU A 381 -5.08 -12.99 3.46
C LEU A 381 -4.00 -11.88 3.62
N LYS A 382 -3.28 -11.56 2.55
CA LYS A 382 -2.18 -10.58 2.50
C LYS A 382 -2.53 -9.22 3.10
N SER A 383 -3.69 -8.67 2.75
CA SER A 383 -4.14 -7.37 3.26
C SER A 383 -4.39 -7.38 4.78
N GLN A 384 -4.91 -8.50 5.29
CA GLN A 384 -5.14 -8.70 6.72
C GLN A 384 -3.82 -8.92 7.46
N LEU A 385 -2.89 -9.68 6.89
CA LEU A 385 -1.55 -9.88 7.45
C LEU A 385 -0.78 -8.56 7.56
N ALA A 386 -0.83 -7.70 6.55
CA ALA A 386 -0.11 -6.44 6.57
C ALA A 386 -0.65 -5.45 7.63
N SER A 387 -1.96 -5.45 7.88
CA SER A 387 -2.62 -4.46 8.74
C SER A 387 -2.92 -4.95 10.16
N GLN A 388 -3.32 -6.20 10.32
CA GLN A 388 -3.83 -6.74 11.58
C GLN A 388 -2.83 -7.63 12.31
N LEU A 389 -1.86 -8.26 11.62
CA LEU A 389 -0.91 -9.18 12.25
C LEU A 389 -0.13 -8.56 13.42
N PRO A 390 0.41 -7.32 13.34
CA PRO A 390 1.11 -6.73 14.48
C PRO A 390 0.18 -6.52 15.69
N THR A 391 -1.08 -6.16 15.43
CA THR A 391 -2.11 -5.97 16.46
C THR A 391 -2.49 -7.30 17.11
N TRP A 392 -2.66 -8.36 16.31
CA TRP A 392 -2.97 -9.71 16.79
C TRP A 392 -1.84 -10.28 17.64
N LEU A 393 -0.58 -10.16 17.18
CA LEU A 393 0.59 -10.58 17.93
C LEU A 393 0.68 -9.86 19.29
N ALA A 394 0.35 -8.57 19.33
CA ALA A 394 0.32 -7.80 20.58
C ALA A 394 -0.84 -8.19 21.51
N SER A 395 -2.00 -8.57 20.97
CA SER A 395 -3.16 -8.97 21.77
C SER A 395 -3.06 -10.37 22.35
N TRP A 396 -2.35 -11.28 21.68
CA TRP A 396 -2.26 -12.70 22.07
C TRP A 396 -1.16 -13.00 23.09
N ASP A 397 -0.30 -12.01 23.40
CA ASP A 397 0.84 -12.13 24.32
C ASP A 397 1.64 -13.42 24.11
N LEU A 398 1.98 -13.69 22.84
CA LEU A 398 2.65 -14.93 22.44
C LEU A 398 4.10 -14.95 22.90
N GLU A 399 4.56 -16.14 23.27
CA GLU A 399 5.99 -16.40 23.45
C GLU A 399 6.75 -16.18 22.13
N SER A 400 8.02 -15.79 22.23
CA SER A 400 8.89 -15.50 21.08
C SER A 400 9.03 -16.69 20.11
N ASP A 401 8.95 -17.93 20.62
CA ASP A 401 8.95 -19.16 19.82
C ASP A 401 7.67 -19.33 18.98
N ASP A 402 6.51 -19.03 19.54
CA ASP A 402 5.23 -19.16 18.82
C ASP A 402 5.06 -18.06 17.77
N ALA A 403 5.46 -16.84 18.07
CA ALA A 403 5.53 -15.77 17.06
C ALA A 403 6.46 -16.16 15.89
N ARG A 404 7.60 -16.80 16.18
CA ARG A 404 8.53 -17.31 15.16
C ARG A 404 7.87 -18.38 14.29
N LYS A 405 7.20 -19.38 14.90
CA LYS A 405 6.49 -20.44 14.15
C LYS A 405 5.44 -19.88 13.20
N LEU A 406 4.69 -18.86 13.62
CA LEU A 406 3.70 -18.21 12.76
C LEU A 406 4.35 -17.51 11.57
N HIS A 407 5.39 -16.70 11.80
CA HIS A 407 6.08 -16.02 10.70
C HIS A 407 6.72 -17.00 9.70
N VAL A 408 7.29 -18.12 10.18
CA VAL A 408 7.82 -19.19 9.32
C VAL A 408 6.70 -19.86 8.51
N ALA A 409 5.58 -20.19 9.15
CA ALA A 409 4.43 -20.79 8.46
C ALA A 409 3.87 -19.86 7.38
N ILE A 410 3.76 -18.55 7.66
CA ILE A 410 3.33 -17.55 6.69
C ILE A 410 4.33 -17.46 5.53
N ALA A 411 5.64 -17.45 5.81
CA ALA A 411 6.65 -17.38 4.77
C ALA A 411 6.62 -18.61 3.85
N GLU A 412 6.42 -19.81 4.39
CA GLU A 412 6.25 -21.03 3.59
C GLU A 412 4.98 -20.99 2.73
N ALA A 413 3.87 -20.49 3.28
CA ALA A 413 2.64 -20.29 2.51
C ALA A 413 2.80 -19.26 1.39
N ALA A 414 3.52 -18.16 1.65
CA ALA A 414 3.85 -17.14 0.66
C ALA A 414 4.72 -17.70 -0.48
N THR A 415 5.73 -18.50 -0.13
CA THR A 415 6.60 -19.19 -1.11
C THR A 415 5.77 -20.15 -1.98
N ALA A 416 4.85 -20.90 -1.38
CA ALA A 416 3.95 -21.80 -2.12
C ALA A 416 2.96 -21.06 -3.04
N ALA A 417 2.58 -19.83 -2.67
CA ALA A 417 1.72 -18.95 -3.48
C ALA A 417 2.49 -18.20 -4.59
N GLY A 418 3.82 -18.17 -4.55
CA GLY A 418 4.68 -17.43 -5.48
C GLY A 418 5.01 -15.99 -5.05
N ASP A 419 4.61 -15.58 -3.84
CA ASP A 419 4.85 -14.25 -3.26
C ASP A 419 6.17 -14.22 -2.46
N GLU A 420 7.28 -14.22 -3.16
CA GLU A 420 8.63 -14.33 -2.58
C GLU A 420 9.06 -13.10 -1.75
N ASP A 421 8.55 -11.91 -2.06
CA ASP A 421 8.89 -10.68 -1.34
C ASP A 421 8.31 -10.69 0.08
N LEU A 422 7.06 -11.13 0.23
CA LEU A 422 6.42 -11.30 1.54
C LEU A 422 7.03 -12.46 2.32
N ALA A 423 7.39 -13.54 1.63
CA ALA A 423 8.11 -14.65 2.27
C ALA A 423 9.37 -14.14 2.97
N GLN A 424 10.15 -13.28 2.30
CA GLN A 424 11.36 -12.72 2.90
C GLN A 424 11.10 -11.76 4.03
N SER A 425 10.12 -10.86 3.91
CA SER A 425 9.83 -9.93 5.00
C SER A 425 9.45 -10.68 6.26
N HIS A 426 8.68 -11.77 6.15
CA HIS A 426 8.31 -12.59 7.29
C HIS A 426 9.46 -13.45 7.81
N ILE A 427 10.36 -13.96 6.96
CA ILE A 427 11.58 -14.63 7.44
C ILE A 427 12.46 -13.66 8.24
N ILE A 428 12.62 -12.41 7.78
CA ILE A 428 13.38 -11.38 8.51
C ILE A 428 12.70 -11.06 9.85
N GLN A 429 11.37 -10.94 9.87
CA GLN A 429 10.61 -10.77 11.12
C GLN A 429 10.79 -11.97 12.07
N ALA A 430 10.77 -13.20 11.55
CA ALA A 430 11.02 -14.42 12.34
C ALA A 430 12.43 -14.45 12.93
N LEU A 431 13.44 -13.88 12.26
CA LEU A 431 14.79 -13.73 12.80
C LEU A 431 14.85 -12.66 13.89
N ALA A 432 14.03 -11.60 13.77
CA ALA A 432 13.98 -10.53 14.76
C ALA A 432 13.29 -10.94 16.07
N THR A 433 12.48 -12.01 16.08
CA THR A 433 11.87 -12.56 17.30
C THR A 433 12.81 -13.50 18.08
N ILE A 434 14.01 -13.80 17.58
CA ILE A 434 14.95 -14.68 18.28
C ILE A 434 15.63 -13.92 19.42
N ASP A 435 15.39 -14.38 20.65
CA ASP A 435 16.08 -13.86 21.83
C ASP A 435 17.57 -14.23 21.83
N ALA A 436 18.40 -13.39 22.46
CA ALA A 436 19.86 -13.57 22.51
C ALA A 436 20.31 -14.93 23.09
N ALA A 437 19.49 -15.56 23.95
CA ALA A 437 19.76 -16.89 24.51
C ALA A 437 19.61 -18.02 23.46
N ASP A 438 18.77 -17.82 22.47
CA ASP A 438 18.36 -18.82 21.48
C ASP A 438 19.14 -18.72 20.16
N VAL A 439 19.99 -17.70 20.04
CA VAL A 439 20.81 -17.41 18.86
C VAL A 439 21.73 -18.58 18.48
N SER A 440 22.25 -19.32 19.46
CA SER A 440 23.20 -20.43 19.21
C SER A 440 22.52 -21.77 18.92
N LYS A 441 21.18 -21.84 18.88
CA LYS A 441 20.45 -23.08 18.58
C LYS A 441 20.60 -23.46 17.10
N PRO A 442 20.62 -24.76 16.77
CA PRO A 442 20.74 -25.22 15.38
C PRO A 442 19.56 -24.74 14.51
N GLU A 443 18.34 -24.68 15.06
CA GLU A 443 17.16 -24.18 14.35
C GLU A 443 17.31 -22.70 13.93
N SER A 444 17.85 -21.87 14.82
CA SER A 444 18.13 -20.45 14.56
C SER A 444 19.19 -20.29 13.46
N ARG A 445 20.23 -21.15 13.47
CA ARG A 445 21.25 -21.20 12.42
C ARG A 445 20.63 -21.56 11.07
N ASP A 446 19.84 -22.62 11.00
CA ASP A 446 19.21 -23.08 9.76
C ASP A 446 18.28 -22.02 9.18
N LEU A 447 17.55 -21.31 10.05
CA LEU A 447 16.69 -20.19 9.65
C LEU A 447 17.51 -19.01 9.13
N ALA A 448 18.63 -18.65 9.77
CA ALA A 448 19.52 -17.58 9.33
C ALA A 448 20.19 -17.90 7.98
N VAL A 449 20.67 -19.14 7.81
CA VAL A 449 21.22 -19.63 6.54
C VAL A 449 20.17 -19.59 5.44
N ARG A 450 18.93 -20.04 5.72
CA ARG A 450 17.81 -19.96 4.77
C ARG A 450 17.53 -18.50 4.39
N ALA A 451 17.42 -17.60 5.35
CA ALA A 451 17.14 -16.18 5.09
C ALA A 451 18.20 -15.52 4.21
N LEU A 452 19.49 -15.79 4.49
CA LEU A 452 20.61 -15.26 3.71
C LEU A 452 20.64 -15.87 2.31
N ALA A 453 20.49 -17.18 2.19
CA ALA A 453 20.50 -17.84 0.89
C ALA A 453 19.36 -17.32 -0.01
N THR A 454 18.14 -17.17 0.54
CA THR A 454 17.01 -16.63 -0.20
C THR A 454 17.21 -15.16 -0.57
N ALA A 455 17.77 -14.34 0.31
CA ALA A 455 18.08 -12.93 0.02
C ALA A 455 19.16 -12.78 -1.06
N LEU A 456 20.23 -13.58 -0.98
CA LEU A 456 21.33 -13.56 -1.93
C LEU A 456 20.88 -14.05 -3.32
N ARG A 457 20.06 -15.10 -3.39
CA ARG A 457 19.52 -15.64 -4.66
C ARG A 457 18.59 -14.65 -5.38
N ARG A 458 17.80 -13.87 -4.65
CA ARG A 458 16.76 -13.02 -5.27
C ARG A 458 17.31 -11.76 -5.91
N PRO A 459 17.06 -11.50 -7.21
CA PRO A 459 17.62 -10.34 -7.90
C PRO A 459 17.04 -9.00 -7.44
N SER A 460 15.87 -8.97 -6.81
CA SER A 460 15.21 -7.74 -6.31
C SER A 460 15.76 -7.22 -4.98
N VAL A 461 16.38 -8.09 -4.17
CA VAL A 461 16.84 -7.74 -2.82
C VAL A 461 18.30 -7.30 -2.86
N PHE A 462 18.50 -6.00 -2.62
CA PHE A 462 19.82 -5.35 -2.56
C PHE A 462 20.15 -4.77 -1.18
N ASP A 463 19.15 -4.57 -0.32
CA ASP A 463 19.35 -4.11 1.05
C ASP A 463 19.53 -5.30 1.99
N PHE A 464 20.72 -5.39 2.58
CA PHE A 464 21.10 -6.42 3.54
C PHE A 464 21.15 -5.88 4.98
N THR A 465 20.86 -4.59 5.20
CA THR A 465 20.83 -3.96 6.52
C THR A 465 20.01 -4.73 7.56
N PRO A 466 18.76 -5.15 7.29
CA PRO A 466 17.96 -5.88 8.28
C PRO A 466 18.56 -7.25 8.62
N LEU A 467 19.26 -7.89 7.68
CA LEU A 467 19.92 -9.18 7.93
C LEU A 467 21.20 -8.96 8.75
N THR A 468 22.00 -7.95 8.44
CA THR A 468 23.20 -7.61 9.23
C THR A 468 22.87 -7.13 10.65
N ALA A 469 21.70 -6.55 10.87
CA ALA A 469 21.26 -6.09 12.19
C ALA A 469 20.77 -7.23 13.10
N SER A 470 20.48 -8.41 12.55
CA SER A 470 19.98 -9.55 13.33
C SER A 470 21.11 -10.29 14.06
N ASP A 471 20.93 -10.51 15.37
CA ASP A 471 21.90 -11.22 16.21
C ASP A 471 22.13 -12.66 15.74
N ALA A 472 21.09 -13.32 15.21
CA ALA A 472 21.18 -14.66 14.64
C ALA A 472 22.13 -14.74 13.44
N VAL A 473 22.14 -13.71 12.60
CA VAL A 473 23.05 -13.60 11.45
C VAL A 473 24.47 -13.25 11.90
N GLN A 474 24.62 -12.41 12.92
CA GLN A 474 25.94 -12.10 13.51
C GLN A 474 26.60 -13.34 14.13
N ALA A 475 25.81 -14.25 14.72
CA ALA A 475 26.33 -15.51 15.26
C ALA A 475 26.89 -16.45 14.18
N LEU A 476 26.47 -16.30 12.91
CA LEU A 476 27.03 -17.06 11.79
C LEU A 476 28.51 -16.81 11.57
N ARG A 477 29.07 -15.71 12.08
CA ARG A 477 30.52 -15.47 12.06
C ARG A 477 31.32 -16.60 12.72
N THR A 478 30.75 -17.27 13.73
CA THR A 478 31.42 -18.37 14.44
C THR A 478 31.06 -19.72 13.85
N SER A 479 29.82 -19.92 13.41
CA SER A 479 29.33 -21.22 12.92
C SER A 479 29.57 -21.46 11.43
N ASP A 480 29.38 -20.43 10.59
CA ASP A 480 29.49 -20.45 9.13
C ASP A 480 30.22 -19.19 8.61
N SER A 481 31.51 -19.06 8.95
CA SER A 481 32.35 -17.89 8.58
C SER A 481 32.26 -17.55 7.10
N THR A 482 32.27 -18.56 6.22
CA THR A 482 32.26 -18.37 4.76
C THR A 482 30.99 -17.68 4.25
N LEU A 483 29.82 -17.98 4.83
CA LEU A 483 28.57 -17.35 4.41
C LEU A 483 28.48 -15.90 4.90
N PHE A 484 29.01 -15.65 6.10
CA PHE A 484 29.09 -14.31 6.67
C PHE A 484 30.09 -13.42 5.92
N GLU A 485 31.26 -13.94 5.56
CA GLU A 485 32.23 -13.25 4.70
C GLU A 485 31.61 -12.87 3.36
N LEU A 486 30.81 -13.77 2.75
CA LEU A 486 30.07 -13.44 1.53
C LEU A 486 29.08 -12.29 1.75
N LEU A 487 28.37 -12.25 2.88
CA LEU A 487 27.49 -11.13 3.23
C LEU A 487 28.26 -9.80 3.39
N GLU A 488 29.43 -9.82 4.03
CA GLU A 488 30.31 -8.65 4.16
C GLU A 488 30.76 -8.12 2.79
N ILE A 489 31.07 -9.02 1.85
CA ILE A 489 31.44 -8.66 0.48
C ILE A 489 30.27 -7.95 -0.23
N PHE A 490 29.04 -8.46 -0.10
CA PHE A 490 27.88 -7.84 -0.75
C PHE A 490 27.51 -6.49 -0.13
N THR A 491 27.66 -6.35 1.18
CA THR A 491 27.33 -5.11 1.90
C THR A 491 28.36 -4.00 1.66
N SER A 492 29.66 -4.33 1.69
CA SER A 492 30.73 -3.31 1.74
C SER A 492 31.71 -3.33 0.57
N ASP A 493 31.99 -4.50 -0.02
CA ASP A 493 33.10 -4.65 -0.96
C ASP A 493 32.70 -4.57 -2.45
N SER A 494 33.71 -4.81 -3.29
CA SER A 494 33.66 -4.72 -4.74
C SER A 494 33.65 -6.10 -5.43
N LEU A 495 33.44 -6.10 -6.74
CA LEU A 495 33.46 -7.29 -7.58
C LEU A 495 34.81 -8.01 -7.54
N GLU A 496 35.91 -7.29 -7.36
CA GLU A 496 37.25 -7.89 -7.25
C GLU A 496 37.39 -8.76 -6.00
N ALA A 497 36.85 -8.31 -4.87
CA ALA A 497 36.84 -9.08 -3.63
C ALA A 497 35.99 -10.35 -3.77
N TYR A 498 34.83 -10.23 -4.42
CA TYR A 498 33.96 -11.38 -4.71
C TYR A 498 34.63 -12.43 -5.60
N GLU A 499 35.31 -12.03 -6.67
CA GLU A 499 36.01 -12.98 -7.55
C GLU A 499 37.19 -13.66 -6.84
N THR A 500 37.91 -12.91 -6.00
CA THR A 500 38.99 -13.46 -5.16
C THR A 500 38.44 -14.49 -4.17
N PHE A 501 37.29 -14.20 -3.57
CA PHE A 501 36.61 -15.10 -2.65
C PHE A 501 36.13 -16.38 -3.34
N ILE A 502 35.52 -16.30 -4.52
CA ILE A 502 35.09 -17.49 -5.27
C ILE A 502 36.27 -18.36 -5.70
N ALA A 503 37.40 -17.76 -6.06
CA ALA A 503 38.61 -18.49 -6.40
C ALA A 503 39.17 -19.28 -5.20
N ALA A 504 39.03 -18.75 -3.99
CA ALA A 504 39.47 -19.40 -2.76
C ALA A 504 38.47 -20.44 -2.22
N THR A 505 37.17 -20.11 -2.28
CA THR A 505 36.08 -20.92 -1.74
C THR A 505 34.99 -21.12 -2.80
N PRO A 506 34.90 -22.31 -3.43
CA PRO A 506 33.88 -22.56 -4.45
C PRO A 506 32.49 -22.55 -3.82
N LEU A 507 31.51 -21.97 -4.53
CA LEU A 507 30.11 -21.83 -4.08
C LEU A 507 29.46 -23.16 -3.66
N SER A 508 29.93 -24.29 -4.20
CA SER A 508 29.47 -25.63 -3.83
C SER A 508 29.81 -26.04 -2.39
N SER A 509 30.85 -25.44 -1.80
CA SER A 509 31.26 -25.70 -0.41
C SER A 509 30.50 -24.85 0.61
N ILE A 510 29.81 -23.80 0.17
CA ILE A 510 29.11 -22.87 1.06
C ILE A 510 27.75 -23.47 1.44
N SER A 511 27.57 -23.75 2.73
CA SER A 511 26.31 -24.18 3.35
C SER A 511 25.56 -25.28 2.58
N GLY A 512 26.28 -26.32 2.14
CA GLY A 512 25.69 -27.49 1.47
C GLY A 512 25.33 -27.28 -0.01
N GLY A 513 25.88 -26.26 -0.67
CA GLY A 513 25.71 -26.06 -2.12
C GLY A 513 24.41 -25.36 -2.52
N VAL A 514 23.69 -24.76 -1.56
CA VAL A 514 22.42 -24.04 -1.78
C VAL A 514 22.55 -22.89 -2.80
N LEU A 515 23.76 -22.35 -2.96
CA LEU A 515 24.04 -21.21 -3.84
C LEU A 515 24.72 -21.59 -5.17
N ALA A 516 25.00 -22.87 -5.41
CA ALA A 516 25.77 -23.32 -6.56
C ALA A 516 25.09 -22.98 -7.90
N GLU A 517 23.76 -23.13 -7.97
CA GLU A 517 22.97 -22.82 -9.17
C GLU A 517 22.81 -21.30 -9.41
N SER A 518 23.09 -20.47 -8.41
CA SER A 518 22.84 -19.02 -8.45
C SER A 518 24.08 -18.17 -8.74
N ALA A 519 25.17 -18.77 -9.23
CA ALA A 519 26.44 -18.07 -9.47
C ALA A 519 26.29 -16.83 -10.38
N ASP A 520 25.57 -16.97 -11.50
CA ASP A 520 25.35 -15.90 -12.47
C ASP A 520 24.49 -14.76 -11.90
N ALA A 521 23.48 -15.11 -11.10
CA ALA A 521 22.62 -14.14 -10.43
C ALA A 521 23.39 -13.34 -9.37
N LEU A 522 24.27 -14.01 -8.61
CA LEU A 522 25.14 -13.36 -7.63
C LEU A 522 26.16 -12.44 -8.30
N GLN A 523 26.77 -12.88 -9.40
CA GLN A 523 27.72 -12.06 -10.16
C GLN A 523 27.04 -10.83 -10.77
N SER A 524 25.83 -10.99 -11.30
CA SER A 524 25.04 -9.86 -11.82
C SER A 524 24.66 -8.89 -10.70
N LYS A 525 24.26 -9.40 -9.54
CA LYS A 525 23.93 -8.59 -8.37
C LYS A 525 25.13 -7.79 -7.86
N ILE A 526 26.30 -8.41 -7.68
CA ILE A 526 27.50 -7.69 -7.22
C ILE A 526 27.93 -6.62 -8.23
N ARG A 527 27.77 -6.87 -9.54
CA ARG A 527 27.98 -5.84 -10.58
C ARG A 527 27.08 -4.62 -10.38
N LEU A 528 25.77 -4.82 -10.24
CA LEU A 528 24.81 -3.72 -10.00
C LEU A 528 25.15 -2.94 -8.72
N LEU A 529 25.49 -3.67 -7.66
CA LEU A 529 25.91 -3.09 -6.38
C LEU A 529 27.21 -2.30 -6.53
N THR A 530 28.21 -2.80 -7.25
CA THR A 530 29.51 -2.11 -7.46
C THR A 530 29.36 -0.80 -8.23
N LEU A 531 28.52 -0.79 -9.27
CA LEU A 531 28.17 0.44 -9.97
C LEU A 531 27.48 1.44 -9.03
N THR A 532 26.61 0.95 -8.15
CA THR A 532 25.91 1.79 -7.16
C THR A 532 26.90 2.43 -6.18
N SER A 533 27.87 1.66 -5.66
CA SER A 533 28.92 2.20 -4.78
C SER A 533 29.80 3.22 -5.51
N LEU A 534 30.16 2.95 -6.76
CA LEU A 534 30.94 3.88 -7.60
C LEU A 534 30.18 5.20 -7.83
N ALA A 535 28.88 5.12 -8.09
CA ALA A 535 27.99 6.28 -8.24
C ALA A 535 27.86 7.09 -6.95
N SER A 536 27.78 6.43 -5.80
CA SER A 536 27.71 7.11 -4.50
C SER A 536 29.02 7.77 -4.07
N ALA A 537 30.17 7.19 -4.44
CA ALA A 537 31.49 7.69 -4.07
C ALA A 537 31.94 8.89 -4.93
N THR A 538 31.31 9.10 -6.09
CA THR A 538 31.75 10.12 -7.05
C THR A 538 31.16 11.49 -6.74
N PRO A 539 31.99 12.49 -6.37
CA PRO A 539 31.49 13.80 -5.96
C PRO A 539 31.01 14.66 -7.15
N THR A 540 31.55 14.42 -8.35
CA THR A 540 31.32 15.25 -9.55
C THR A 540 29.99 14.98 -10.26
N ARG A 541 29.15 14.06 -9.76
CA ARG A 541 27.88 13.63 -10.39
C ARG A 541 28.00 13.18 -11.85
N SER A 542 29.21 13.03 -12.40
CA SER A 542 29.47 12.49 -13.73
C SER A 542 30.44 11.32 -13.62
N LEU A 543 30.08 10.21 -14.25
CA LEU A 543 30.83 8.96 -14.29
C LEU A 543 31.19 8.58 -15.73
N PRO A 544 32.48 8.60 -16.12
CA PRO A 544 32.90 8.13 -17.44
C PRO A 544 32.67 6.63 -17.64
N TYR A 545 32.31 6.23 -18.86
CA TYR A 545 32.06 4.82 -19.20
C TYR A 545 33.31 3.95 -19.06
N ALA A 546 34.50 4.52 -19.27
CA ALA A 546 35.77 3.80 -19.08
C ALA A 546 35.97 3.35 -17.62
N THR A 547 35.64 4.21 -16.65
CA THR A 547 35.71 3.88 -15.23
C THR A 547 34.70 2.79 -14.89
N ILE A 548 33.47 2.89 -15.40
CA ILE A 548 32.42 1.88 -15.19
C ILE A 548 32.82 0.53 -15.79
N ALA A 549 33.31 0.51 -17.04
CA ALA A 549 33.77 -0.70 -17.73
C ALA A 549 34.89 -1.40 -16.95
N SER A 550 35.87 -0.63 -16.46
CA SER A 550 36.98 -1.17 -15.67
C SER A 550 36.53 -1.74 -14.32
N ALA A 551 35.58 -1.07 -13.64
CA ALA A 551 35.06 -1.50 -12.35
C ALA A 551 34.16 -2.76 -12.46
N LEU A 552 33.36 -2.85 -13.53
CA LEU A 552 32.47 -3.99 -13.77
C LEU A 552 33.15 -5.18 -14.45
N ARG A 553 34.35 -4.98 -15.03
CA ARG A 553 35.05 -5.94 -15.90
C ARG A 553 34.18 -6.38 -17.08
N VAL A 554 33.54 -5.41 -17.73
CA VAL A 554 32.62 -5.60 -18.86
C VAL A 554 33.09 -4.76 -20.06
N PRO A 555 32.89 -5.22 -21.31
CA PRO A 555 33.18 -4.41 -22.50
C PRO A 555 32.45 -3.06 -22.47
N ALA A 556 33.06 -2.03 -23.07
CA ALA A 556 32.48 -0.69 -23.13
C ALA A 556 31.12 -0.65 -23.84
N SER A 557 30.82 -1.62 -24.72
CA SER A 557 29.52 -1.76 -25.41
C SER A 557 28.37 -2.04 -24.46
N ASP A 558 28.60 -2.82 -23.40
CA ASP A 558 27.52 -3.34 -22.57
C ASP A 558 27.30 -2.46 -21.33
N VAL A 559 28.16 -1.46 -21.09
CA VAL A 559 28.05 -0.51 -19.97
C VAL A 559 26.68 0.15 -19.94
N GLU A 560 26.14 0.53 -21.09
CA GLU A 560 24.81 1.14 -21.18
C GLU A 560 23.71 0.20 -20.65
N MET A 561 23.78 -1.09 -20.98
CA MET A 561 22.82 -2.09 -20.49
C MET A 561 22.88 -2.24 -18.98
N TRP A 562 24.09 -2.32 -18.40
CA TRP A 562 24.28 -2.39 -16.95
C TRP A 562 23.79 -1.14 -16.24
N VAL A 563 24.04 0.05 -16.79
CA VAL A 563 23.51 1.31 -16.22
C VAL A 563 21.98 1.32 -16.26
N ILE A 564 21.36 0.89 -17.36
CA ILE A 564 19.90 0.78 -17.48
C ILE A 564 19.34 -0.19 -16.45
N ASP A 565 19.95 -1.36 -16.27
CA ASP A 565 19.48 -2.35 -15.30
C ASP A 565 19.66 -1.87 -13.86
N THR A 566 20.72 -1.12 -13.54
CA THR A 566 20.86 -0.46 -12.23
C THR A 566 19.78 0.60 -12.00
N ILE A 567 19.36 1.34 -13.04
CA ILE A 567 18.26 2.30 -12.95
C ILE A 567 16.93 1.58 -12.76
N ARG A 568 16.67 0.50 -13.49
CA ARG A 568 15.46 -0.35 -13.34
C ARG A 568 15.36 -0.94 -11.94
N ALA A 569 16.48 -1.33 -11.35
CA ALA A 569 16.56 -1.79 -9.97
C ALA A 569 16.34 -0.69 -8.92
N GLY A 570 16.26 0.59 -9.32
CA GLY A 570 16.04 1.72 -8.40
C GLY A 570 17.25 2.10 -7.54
N LEU A 571 18.41 1.51 -7.81
CA LEU A 571 19.64 1.74 -7.04
C LEU A 571 20.29 3.09 -7.38
N VAL A 572 20.18 3.54 -8.63
CA VAL A 572 20.71 4.82 -9.10
C VAL A 572 19.70 5.49 -10.03
N GLU A 573 19.60 6.81 -9.95
CA GLU A 573 18.83 7.64 -10.88
C GLU A 573 19.80 8.57 -11.60
N GLY A 574 19.68 8.68 -12.91
CA GLY A 574 20.62 9.44 -13.72
C GLY A 574 20.21 9.57 -15.17
N LYS A 575 21.01 10.32 -15.94
CA LYS A 575 20.88 10.46 -17.39
C LYS A 575 22.15 9.95 -18.07
N LEU A 576 21.97 9.19 -19.14
CA LEU A 576 23.07 8.70 -19.96
C LEU A 576 23.39 9.74 -21.04
N SER A 577 24.67 10.06 -21.20
CA SER A 577 25.16 10.90 -22.30
C SER A 577 26.06 10.05 -23.19
N GLN A 578 25.46 9.46 -24.23
CA GLN A 578 26.17 8.60 -25.17
C GLN A 578 27.29 9.35 -25.92
N LEU A 579 27.02 10.58 -26.36
CA LEU A 579 27.99 11.42 -27.07
C LEU A 579 29.24 11.75 -26.23
N LYS A 580 29.07 11.92 -24.92
CA LYS A 580 30.18 12.19 -24.00
C LYS A 580 30.76 10.90 -23.38
N SER A 581 30.10 9.76 -23.62
CA SER A 581 30.40 8.48 -22.95
C SER A 581 30.48 8.63 -21.43
N GLU A 582 29.50 9.36 -20.87
CA GLU A 582 29.39 9.67 -19.45
C GLU A 582 27.97 9.39 -18.92
N PHE A 583 27.89 8.95 -17.67
CA PHE A 583 26.66 8.77 -16.92
C PHE A 583 26.54 9.87 -15.86
N LEU A 584 25.49 10.69 -15.98
CA LEU A 584 25.19 11.78 -15.06
C LEU A 584 24.29 11.26 -13.93
N VAL A 585 24.83 11.19 -12.71
CA VAL A 585 24.15 10.69 -11.52
C VAL A 585 23.35 11.82 -10.86
N HIS A 586 22.04 11.61 -10.70
CA HIS A 586 21.14 12.49 -9.94
C HIS A 586 21.03 12.03 -8.48
N ARG A 587 20.79 10.73 -8.27
CA ARG A 587 20.66 10.09 -6.96
C ARG A 587 21.33 8.73 -7.01
N ALA A 588 22.03 8.34 -5.95
CA ALA A 588 22.53 6.98 -5.77
C ALA A 588 22.17 6.53 -4.36
N THR A 589 21.73 5.28 -4.23
CA THR A 589 21.46 4.63 -2.95
C THR A 589 22.77 4.21 -2.29
N TYR A 590 22.91 4.40 -0.98
CA TYR A 590 24.06 3.88 -0.23
C TYR A 590 23.77 2.45 0.22
N ARG A 591 24.71 1.53 0.02
CA ARG A 591 24.57 0.14 0.51
C ARG A 591 24.63 0.04 2.02
N VAL A 592 25.55 0.79 2.64
CA VAL A 592 25.69 0.90 4.09
C VAL A 592 25.55 2.37 4.46
N PHE A 593 24.61 2.65 5.36
CA PHE A 593 24.37 3.99 5.86
C PHE A 593 24.86 4.10 7.31
N GLY A 594 26.05 4.65 7.49
CA GLY A 594 26.70 4.77 8.79
C GLY A 594 26.82 6.22 9.28
N GLU A 595 27.60 6.40 10.33
CA GLU A 595 27.83 7.70 10.97
C GLU A 595 28.44 8.75 10.02
N LYS A 596 29.34 8.33 9.12
CA LYS A 596 29.95 9.23 8.13
C LYS A 596 28.88 9.86 7.23
N GLN A 597 27.94 9.06 6.74
CA GLN A 597 26.83 9.53 5.91
C GLN A 597 25.89 10.44 6.70
N TRP A 598 25.60 10.11 7.97
CA TRP A 598 24.85 11.00 8.87
C TRP A 598 25.53 12.36 9.06
N SER A 599 26.85 12.38 9.24
CA SER A 599 27.61 13.63 9.38
C SER A 599 27.55 14.50 8.11
N GLU A 600 27.55 13.87 6.93
CA GLU A 600 27.39 14.58 5.66
C GLU A 600 25.98 15.15 5.49
N VAL A 601 24.94 14.37 5.82
CA VAL A 601 23.55 14.84 5.81
C VAL A 601 23.35 16.01 6.76
N GLN A 602 23.89 15.92 7.98
CA GLN A 602 23.88 17.02 8.94
C GLN A 602 24.57 18.26 8.37
N GLY A 603 25.74 18.11 7.75
CA GLY A 603 26.46 19.22 7.12
C GLY A 603 25.63 19.91 6.04
N ARG A 604 25.03 19.14 5.13
CA ARG A 604 24.16 19.65 4.05
C ARG A 604 22.91 20.33 4.61
N LEU A 605 22.27 19.76 5.62
CA LEU A 605 21.08 20.33 6.26
C LEU A 605 21.40 21.64 7.00
N MET A 606 22.58 21.75 7.60
CA MET A 606 23.06 22.99 8.22
C MET A 606 23.37 24.09 7.20
N VAL A 607 23.86 23.74 6.01
CA VAL A 607 23.98 24.70 4.88
C VAL A 607 22.60 25.15 4.43
N TRP A 608 21.67 24.22 4.24
CA TRP A 608 20.31 24.54 3.80
C TRP A 608 19.58 25.42 4.82
N ARG A 609 19.67 25.09 6.11
CA ARG A 609 19.16 25.91 7.20
C ARG A 609 19.67 27.35 7.12
N ARG A 610 21.00 27.53 7.00
CA ARG A 610 21.60 28.87 6.89
C ARG A 610 21.11 29.62 5.65
N SER A 611 20.94 28.93 4.52
CA SER A 611 20.40 29.55 3.30
C SER A 611 18.95 30.01 3.46
N LEU A 612 18.09 29.22 4.12
CA LEU A 612 16.71 29.60 4.40
C LEU A 612 16.61 30.74 5.41
N GLU A 613 17.44 30.73 6.45
CA GLU A 613 17.57 31.84 7.40
C GLU A 613 18.01 33.13 6.69
N SER A 614 18.95 33.04 5.75
CA SER A 614 19.37 34.16 4.92
C SER A 614 18.24 34.69 4.04
N VAL A 615 17.52 33.82 3.31
CA VAL A 615 16.37 34.23 2.50
C VAL A 615 15.27 34.88 3.34
N LEU A 616 14.98 34.31 4.52
CA LEU A 616 14.02 34.89 5.47
C LEU A 616 14.47 36.29 5.92
N SER A 617 15.76 36.49 6.19
CA SER A 617 16.31 37.78 6.58
C SER A 617 16.16 38.81 5.45
N VAL A 618 16.41 38.42 4.20
CA VAL A 618 16.24 39.27 3.01
C VAL A 618 14.77 39.64 2.83
N ILE A 619 13.85 38.68 2.93
CA ILE A 619 12.41 38.95 2.82
C ILE A 619 11.93 39.90 3.93
N ARG A 620 12.43 39.74 5.16
CA ARG A 620 12.11 40.66 6.26
C ARG A 620 12.65 42.06 6.00
N SER A 621 13.90 42.18 5.56
CA SER A 621 14.50 43.49 5.26
C SER A 621 13.80 44.17 4.08
N GLU A 622 13.41 43.43 3.05
CA GLU A 622 12.65 43.96 1.91
C GLU A 622 11.26 44.42 2.36
N ARG A 623 10.54 43.62 3.16
CA ARG A 623 9.25 44.03 3.72
C ARG A 623 9.35 45.30 4.57
N GLU A 624 10.39 45.42 5.39
CA GLU A 624 10.64 46.63 6.17
C GLU A 624 10.99 47.83 5.28
N ARG A 625 11.77 47.63 4.21
CA ARG A 625 12.08 48.67 3.23
C ARG A 625 10.81 49.17 2.53
N PHE A 626 9.97 48.26 2.00
CA PHE A 626 8.68 48.60 1.39
C PHE A 626 7.76 49.35 2.36
N ALA A 627 7.73 48.96 3.64
CA ALA A 627 6.95 49.68 4.64
C ALA A 627 7.48 51.10 4.90
N ARG A 628 8.81 51.29 4.94
CA ARG A 628 9.43 52.61 5.11
C ARG A 628 9.24 53.50 3.88
N GLU A 629 9.43 52.98 2.69
CA GLU A 629 9.21 53.70 1.43
C GLU A 629 7.72 54.05 1.27
N GLY A 630 6.81 53.15 1.62
CA GLY A 630 5.37 53.43 1.65
C GLY A 630 4.99 54.51 2.67
N ALA A 631 5.60 54.51 3.86
CA ALA A 631 5.39 55.54 4.87
C ALA A 631 5.96 56.90 4.43
N GLN A 632 7.14 56.93 3.80
CA GLN A 632 7.73 58.15 3.25
C GLN A 632 6.90 58.73 2.10
N ALA A 633 6.43 57.88 1.18
CA ALA A 633 5.55 58.30 0.09
C ALA A 633 4.20 58.85 0.60
N ALA A 634 3.64 58.26 1.67
CA ALA A 634 2.42 58.77 2.29
C ALA A 634 2.63 60.16 2.92
N ILE A 635 3.75 60.37 3.63
CA ILE A 635 4.12 61.66 4.22
C ILE A 635 4.32 62.73 3.13
N GLU A 636 4.99 62.38 2.03
CA GLU A 636 5.19 63.30 0.90
C GLU A 636 3.87 63.68 0.21
N GLN A 637 2.95 62.74 0.04
CA GLN A 637 1.62 63.02 -0.52
C GLN A 637 0.79 63.94 0.39
N GLU A 638 0.88 63.76 1.71
CA GLU A 638 0.20 64.62 2.69
C GLU A 638 0.79 66.03 2.72
N ALA A 639 2.12 66.14 2.65
CA ALA A 639 2.83 67.42 2.53
C ALA A 639 2.45 68.16 1.23
N ASN A 640 2.30 67.45 0.10
CA ASN A 640 1.88 68.05 -1.17
C ASN A 640 0.40 68.48 -1.17
N LYS A 641 -0.49 67.69 -0.54
CA LYS A 641 -1.90 68.09 -0.34
C LYS A 641 -2.01 69.35 0.52
N SER A 642 -1.23 69.44 1.60
CA SER A 642 -1.18 70.63 2.46
C SER A 642 -0.66 71.87 1.72
N ARG A 643 0.38 71.71 0.89
CA ARG A 643 0.90 72.79 0.02
C ARG A 643 -0.13 73.29 -1.00
N ASN A 644 -0.84 72.39 -1.67
CA ASN A 644 -1.89 72.76 -2.63
C ASN A 644 -3.09 73.43 -1.94
N ALA A 645 -3.53 72.92 -0.78
CA ALA A 645 -4.61 73.54 -0.01
C ALA A 645 -4.27 74.95 0.48
N ASN A 646 -3.00 75.21 0.83
CA ASN A 646 -2.54 76.53 1.23
C ASN A 646 -2.39 77.49 0.03
N GLY A 647 -2.07 76.95 -1.16
CA GLY A 647 -2.06 77.69 -2.43
C GLY A 647 -3.46 78.11 -2.88
N ASP A 648 -4.45 77.24 -2.76
CA ASP A 648 -5.85 77.57 -3.09
C ASP A 648 -6.43 78.59 -2.10
N ARG A 649 -6.12 78.49 -0.80
CA ARG A 649 -6.53 79.51 0.19
C ARG A 649 -5.96 80.90 -0.10
N ARG A 650 -4.72 80.99 -0.59
CA ARG A 650 -4.14 82.26 -1.03
C ARG A 650 -4.79 82.80 -2.30
N ARG A 651 -5.21 81.93 -3.22
CA ARG A 651 -5.96 82.31 -4.44
C ARG A 651 -7.37 82.77 -4.14
N THR A 652 -8.08 82.16 -3.19
CA THR A 652 -9.41 82.64 -2.76
C THR A 652 -9.31 83.95 -2.00
N GLN A 653 -8.33 84.12 -1.11
CA GLN A 653 -8.08 85.43 -0.47
C GLN A 653 -7.72 86.52 -1.48
N ALA A 654 -6.92 86.22 -2.52
CA ALA A 654 -6.62 87.18 -3.57
C ALA A 654 -7.88 87.58 -4.37
N ARG A 655 -8.77 86.62 -4.66
CA ARG A 655 -10.05 86.89 -5.35
C ARG A 655 -11.07 87.66 -4.51
N GLU A 656 -11.07 87.48 -3.19
CA GLU A 656 -11.93 88.25 -2.29
C GLU A 656 -11.47 89.71 -2.13
N VAL A 657 -10.17 89.97 -2.24
CA VAL A 657 -9.62 91.34 -2.26
C VAL A 657 -9.92 92.04 -3.58
N GLU A 658 -9.87 91.32 -4.71
CA GLU A 658 -10.17 91.85 -6.06
C GLU A 658 -11.67 92.11 -6.30
N ALA A 659 -12.56 91.57 -5.45
CA ALA A 659 -14.01 91.81 -5.48
C ALA A 659 -14.48 92.91 -4.50
N ALA A 660 -13.55 93.49 -3.73
CA ALA A 660 -13.81 94.54 -2.73
C ALA A 660 -13.26 95.92 -3.12
N GLU A 661 -12.63 96.04 -4.30
CA GLU A 661 -12.41 97.29 -5.05
C GLU A 661 -13.49 97.44 -6.13
#